data_AF-A0A428CC83-F1
#
_entry.id   AF-A0A428CC83-F1
#
_cell.length_a   1.000
_cell.length_b   1.000
_cell.length_c   1.000
_cell.angle_alpha   90.00
_cell.angle_beta   90.00
_cell.angle_gamma   90.00
#
_symmetry.space_group_name_H-M   'P 1'
#
loop_
_entity.id
_entity.type
_entity.pdbx_description
1 polymer ?
#
loop_
_entity_poly.entity_id
_entity_poly.type
_entity_poly.pdbx_seq_one_letter_code
_entity_poly.pdbx_strand_id
1 'polypeptide(L)'
;MEQIPALIKELSTINEAIYKNREAQNKNIVTIKSEIIIQNILASIINSSEFIKNNKGNILQNMISIRFIFEGLITLMLLNQDEEYVFKLYYDLLSSERKNIEYRKKQLEQEIKILESSTAKFSKNIAMTSEDILKQEEIELELFKEIIRDNFFIHTSYNDLYKNGLNYQIFCLKTKGISYYDNNLKELDDKEDQFFQDLKNHAKSFKNKSKEEIQKDFKKNRINWREKAKQVNLENEYDYIYGFSSSLSHFSGYSLLTSSTYDPQEEEMILTRLEIYLKNIKENINHYLKKHQLLPPATYTILLPKKRRTKMKELSPKYNPAEVEAGRYQKWLDADVFKPSGDQKAKPYSIVIPPPNVTGKLHLGHAWDTTLQDIIIRQKRMQGFDTLWLPGMDHAGIATQAKVEERLRGEGISRYDLGREKFLDKVWEWKDEYATTIKEQWGKMGLSVDYSRERFTLDEGLSKAVRKVFVDLYKKGWIYRGEFIINWDPAARTALSDIEVIHKDVEGAFYHMNYMLEDGSRALEVATTRPETMFGDVAVAVNPEDPRYKDLIGKNVILPIANKLIPIVGDEHADPEFGTGVVKITPAHDPNDFLVGQRHNLPQVNVMNDDGTMNDLAFEFAGMDRFEARKAVVAKLEEIGALVKIEKRVHSVGHSERTGVVVEPRLSTQWFVKMDQLAKNAIANQDTDDKVEFYPPRFNDTFLQWMENVHDWVISRQLWWGHQIPAWYNAEGEMYVGEEAPEGDGWTQDEDVLDTWFSSALWPFSTMGWPDADSEDFKRYFPTSTLVTGYDIIFFWVSRMIFQSLEFTGRQPFQNVLIHGLIRDEQGRKMSKSLGNGIDPMDVIEKYGADALRWFLSNGSAPGQDVRFSYEKMDASWNFINKIWNISRYILMNNEGLTLEQATANVEKVVNKEAGNVTDRWILHNLNETIGKVTENFDKFEFGVAGHILYNFIWDEFADWYVELTKEVLYSDNEEEKVITRSVLLYTLDKILRLLHPIMPFVTEEIFGQISEGSIVTAEYPTVNPAFEDLAAHTGVESLKDLIRAVRNARAEVNVAPSKPITILVKTSDSDLEAFFNSNVNYIKRFTNPEHLEIASTIPAPELAMSSVITGAEIYLPLADLLNVEEELARLDKELAKWQKELDMVGKKLSNERFVANAKPEVVQKERDKQADYQAKYDATVARIDEMKKLVK
;
A
#
# COMPACT_ATOMS: atom_id res chain seq x y z
N MET A 1 -45.16 42.24 15.09
CA MET A 1 -44.00 42.99 15.63
C MET A 1 -44.33 43.82 16.88
N GLU A 2 -45.41 44.63 16.89
CA GLU A 2 -45.71 45.51 18.04
C GLU A 2 -46.02 44.79 19.37
N GLN A 3 -46.44 43.51 19.32
CA GLN A 3 -46.74 42.71 20.52
C GLN A 3 -45.52 41.99 21.13
N ILE A 4 -44.39 41.92 20.41
CA ILE A 4 -43.18 41.20 20.83
C ILE A 4 -42.62 41.74 22.17
N PRO A 5 -42.58 43.06 22.43
CA PRO A 5 -42.12 43.59 23.73
C PRO A 5 -43.01 43.19 24.91
N ALA A 6 -44.31 42.99 24.69
CA ALA A 6 -45.24 42.53 25.72
C ALA A 6 -44.99 41.05 26.06
N LEU A 7 -44.76 40.22 25.04
CA LEU A 7 -44.42 38.80 25.17
C LEU A 7 -43.13 38.58 25.97
N ILE A 8 -42.09 39.39 25.68
CA ILE A 8 -40.80 39.32 26.40
C ILE A 8 -40.95 39.69 27.88
N LYS A 9 -41.85 40.64 28.18
CA LYS A 9 -42.13 41.07 29.55
C LYS A 9 -42.91 40.00 30.34
N GLU A 10 -43.88 39.33 29.71
CA GLU A 10 -44.59 38.19 30.32
C GLU A 10 -43.66 37.01 30.60
N LEU A 11 -42.81 36.64 29.64
CA LEU A 11 -41.85 35.54 29.79
C LEU A 11 -40.81 35.82 30.89
N SER A 12 -40.35 37.06 31.04
CA SER A 12 -39.47 37.45 32.15
C SER A 12 -40.14 37.36 33.52
N THR A 13 -41.44 37.68 33.59
CA THR A 13 -42.23 37.62 34.84
C THR A 13 -42.48 36.17 35.28
N ILE A 14 -42.72 35.26 34.33
CA ILE A 14 -42.84 33.82 34.59
C ILE A 14 -41.52 33.24 35.11
N ASN A 15 -40.40 33.67 34.54
CA ASN A 15 -39.07 33.25 34.97
C ASN A 15 -38.78 33.65 36.43
N GLU A 16 -39.13 34.88 36.84
CA GLU A 16 -39.00 35.33 38.24
C GLU A 16 -39.92 34.59 39.22
N ALA A 17 -41.15 34.25 38.81
CA ALA A 17 -42.10 33.50 39.65
C ALA A 17 -41.64 32.05 39.89
N ILE A 18 -41.06 31.41 38.87
CA ILE A 18 -40.47 30.06 38.98
C ILE A 18 -39.23 30.08 39.88
N TYR A 19 -38.45 31.17 39.83
CA TYR A 19 -37.27 31.36 40.68
C TYR A 19 -37.64 31.48 42.17
N LYS A 20 -38.63 32.32 42.51
CA LYS A 20 -39.08 32.54 43.89
C LYS A 20 -39.74 31.32 44.54
N ASN A 21 -40.49 30.52 43.78
CA ASN A 21 -41.17 29.34 44.32
C ASN A 21 -40.19 28.17 44.63
N ARG A 22 -38.94 28.25 44.15
CA ARG A 22 -37.93 27.18 44.25
C ARG A 22 -36.77 27.48 45.19
N GLU A 23 -36.64 28.70 45.73
CA GLU A 23 -35.78 28.99 46.89
C GLU A 23 -36.23 28.23 48.16
N ALA A 24 -37.45 27.69 48.17
CA ALA A 24 -38.02 26.95 49.31
C ALA A 24 -37.70 25.43 49.32
N GLN A 25 -37.06 24.86 48.29
CA GLN A 25 -36.79 23.40 48.21
C GLN A 25 -35.35 23.07 47.77
N ASN A 26 -34.55 22.50 48.69
CA ASN A 26 -33.14 22.11 48.50
C ASN A 26 -32.93 21.07 47.36
N LYS A 27 -31.92 21.28 46.48
CA LYS A 27 -31.75 20.59 45.16
C LYS A 27 -30.50 19.71 45.00
N ASN A 28 -30.58 18.75 44.06
CA ASN A 28 -29.55 17.84 43.49
C ASN A 28 -28.98 18.35 42.14
N ILE A 29 -27.79 17.85 41.73
CA ILE A 29 -26.99 18.31 40.55
C ILE A 29 -27.66 18.12 39.17
N VAL A 30 -28.57 17.16 39.00
CA VAL A 30 -29.26 16.94 37.70
C VAL A 30 -30.12 18.14 37.30
N THR A 31 -30.63 18.90 38.27
CA THR A 31 -31.50 20.06 38.04
C THR A 31 -30.72 21.29 37.51
N ILE A 32 -29.41 21.37 37.75
CA ILE A 32 -28.55 22.50 37.34
C ILE A 32 -28.25 22.46 35.82
N LYS A 33 -28.15 21.28 35.20
CA LYS A 33 -27.91 21.13 33.75
C LYS A 33 -29.12 21.52 32.90
N SER A 34 -30.33 21.26 33.38
CA SER A 34 -31.58 21.65 32.71
C SER A 34 -31.76 23.18 32.71
N GLU A 35 -31.32 23.86 33.77
CA GLU A 35 -31.43 25.32 33.95
C GLU A 35 -30.57 26.10 32.94
N ILE A 36 -29.34 25.66 32.68
CA ILE A 36 -28.44 26.31 31.70
C ILE A 36 -29.00 26.20 30.28
N ILE A 37 -29.62 25.06 29.95
CA ILE A 37 -30.21 24.82 28.63
C ILE A 37 -31.41 25.74 28.39
N ILE A 38 -32.31 25.86 29.37
CA ILE A 38 -33.49 26.73 29.27
C ILE A 38 -33.08 28.20 29.17
N GLN A 39 -32.09 28.65 29.94
CA GLN A 39 -31.58 30.03 29.87
C GLN A 39 -30.94 30.35 28.52
N ASN A 40 -30.20 29.40 27.93
CA ASN A 40 -29.58 29.58 26.61
C ASN A 40 -30.63 29.64 25.48
N ILE A 41 -31.69 28.84 25.58
CA ILE A 41 -32.79 28.86 24.60
C ILE A 41 -33.54 30.19 24.67
N LEU A 42 -33.85 30.68 25.88
CA LEU A 42 -34.51 31.98 26.07
C LEU A 42 -33.64 33.14 25.57
N ALA A 43 -32.33 33.12 25.83
CA ALA A 43 -31.41 34.14 25.34
C ALA A 43 -31.34 34.16 23.80
N SER A 44 -31.38 32.98 23.16
CA SER A 44 -31.40 32.86 21.69
C SER A 44 -32.68 33.43 21.07
N ILE A 45 -33.83 33.17 21.70
CA ILE A 45 -35.14 33.72 21.28
C ILE A 45 -35.16 35.24 21.41
N ILE A 46 -34.65 35.79 22.52
CA ILE A 46 -34.59 37.24 22.76
C ILE A 46 -33.67 37.94 21.75
N ASN A 47 -32.48 37.39 21.50
CA ASN A 47 -31.52 37.95 20.55
C ASN A 47 -32.06 37.94 19.12
N SER A 48 -32.70 36.84 18.71
CA SER A 48 -33.33 36.72 17.39
C SER A 48 -34.50 37.70 17.24
N SER A 49 -35.25 37.94 18.32
CA SER A 49 -36.35 38.91 18.34
C SER A 49 -35.87 40.37 18.25
N GLU A 50 -34.76 40.72 18.91
CA GLU A 50 -34.11 42.02 18.76
C GLU A 50 -33.52 42.22 17.37
N PHE A 51 -32.92 41.17 16.79
CA PHE A 51 -32.38 41.20 15.44
C PHE A 51 -33.46 41.55 14.41
N ILE A 52 -34.62 40.89 14.49
CA ILE A 52 -35.78 41.18 13.64
C ILE A 52 -36.26 42.64 13.81
N LYS A 53 -36.24 43.15 15.05
CA LYS A 53 -36.67 44.52 15.37
C LYS A 53 -35.76 45.57 14.73
N ASN A 54 -34.47 45.27 14.61
CA ASN A 54 -33.43 46.16 14.09
C ASN A 54 -33.21 46.03 12.57
N ASN A 55 -33.60 44.91 11.94
CA ASN A 55 -33.39 44.62 10.51
C ASN A 55 -34.69 44.58 9.68
N LYS A 56 -35.42 45.70 9.63
CA LYS A 56 -36.76 45.79 8.99
C LYS A 56 -36.79 45.63 7.45
N GLY A 57 -35.64 45.47 6.77
CA GLY A 57 -35.57 45.43 5.30
C GLY A 57 -35.24 44.08 4.65
N ASN A 58 -34.83 43.05 5.42
CA ASN A 58 -34.42 41.76 4.86
C ASN A 58 -35.38 40.64 5.25
N ILE A 59 -36.31 40.32 4.34
CA ILE A 59 -37.42 39.40 4.58
C ILE A 59 -36.91 37.97 4.86
N LEU A 60 -35.91 37.49 4.12
CA LEU A 60 -35.39 36.13 4.23
C LEU A 60 -34.67 35.89 5.57
N GLN A 61 -33.84 36.85 6.01
CA GLN A 61 -33.14 36.75 7.30
C GLN A 61 -34.10 36.90 8.49
N ASN A 62 -35.15 37.70 8.34
CA ASN A 62 -36.20 37.79 9.35
C ASN A 62 -37.01 36.49 9.43
N MET A 63 -37.32 35.83 8.30
CA MET A 63 -38.00 34.53 8.29
C MET A 63 -37.19 33.42 8.95
N ILE A 64 -35.88 33.38 8.73
CA ILE A 64 -34.97 32.42 9.38
C ILE A 64 -34.95 32.67 10.90
N SER A 65 -34.85 33.93 11.31
CA SER A 65 -34.85 34.31 12.73
C SER A 65 -36.19 33.99 13.42
N ILE A 66 -37.32 34.15 12.71
CA ILE A 66 -38.65 33.77 13.18
C ILE A 66 -38.75 32.25 13.36
N ARG A 67 -38.20 31.47 12.42
CA ARG A 67 -38.17 30.00 12.54
C ARG A 67 -37.38 29.52 13.75
N PHE A 68 -36.21 30.12 14.04
CA PHE A 68 -35.44 29.79 15.24
C PHE A 68 -36.17 30.16 16.54
N ILE A 69 -36.93 31.26 16.54
CA ILE A 69 -37.81 31.61 17.66
C ILE A 69 -38.89 30.55 17.85
N PHE A 70 -39.52 30.07 16.78
CA PHE A 70 -40.54 29.00 16.84
C PHE A 70 -39.99 27.67 17.34
N GLU A 71 -38.84 27.24 16.83
CA GLU A 71 -38.20 25.98 17.26
C GLU A 71 -37.75 26.05 18.73
N GLY A 72 -37.25 27.21 19.18
CA GLY A 72 -36.92 27.46 20.58
C GLY A 72 -38.14 27.44 21.50
N LEU A 73 -39.26 28.05 21.09
CA LEU A 73 -40.52 28.04 21.84
C LEU A 73 -41.13 26.64 21.92
N ILE A 74 -41.12 25.86 20.84
CA ILE A 74 -41.56 24.45 20.81
C ILE A 74 -40.70 23.60 21.76
N THR A 75 -39.39 23.84 21.79
CA THR A 75 -38.48 23.14 22.70
C THR A 75 -38.77 23.50 24.16
N LEU A 76 -39.10 24.77 24.46
CA LEU A 76 -39.54 25.18 25.80
C LEU A 76 -40.91 24.59 26.17
N MET A 77 -41.82 24.43 25.20
CA MET A 77 -43.14 23.76 25.37
C MET A 77 -42.99 22.29 25.75
N LEU A 78 -42.06 21.57 25.12
CA LEU A 78 -41.79 20.16 25.43
C LEU A 78 -41.14 19.97 26.81
N LEU A 79 -40.65 21.04 27.42
CA LEU A 79 -39.97 21.04 28.72
C LEU A 79 -40.85 21.52 29.89
N ASN A 80 -42.06 22.07 29.67
CA ASN A 80 -42.94 22.60 30.73
C ASN A 80 -44.43 22.22 30.54
N GLN A 81 -45.08 21.68 31.59
CA GLN A 81 -46.41 21.06 31.55
C GLN A 81 -47.60 22.04 31.70
N ASP A 82 -47.80 23.00 30.79
CA ASP A 82 -49.08 23.74 30.74
C ASP A 82 -49.45 24.14 29.29
N GLU A 83 -50.23 23.28 28.62
CA GLU A 83 -50.47 23.31 27.16
C GLU A 83 -51.53 24.35 26.72
N GLU A 84 -52.41 24.79 27.61
CA GLU A 84 -53.62 25.56 27.24
C GLU A 84 -53.35 27.05 26.99
N TYR A 85 -52.43 27.65 27.75
CA TYR A 85 -52.03 29.05 27.58
C TYR A 85 -51.19 29.27 26.30
N VAL A 86 -50.37 28.28 25.93
CA VAL A 86 -49.51 28.34 24.76
C VAL A 86 -50.30 28.19 23.45
N PHE A 87 -51.35 27.35 23.45
CA PHE A 87 -52.22 27.20 22.29
C PHE A 87 -52.94 28.50 21.92
N LYS A 88 -53.32 29.31 22.93
CA LYS A 88 -53.96 30.61 22.73
C LYS A 88 -52.99 31.64 22.15
N LEU A 89 -51.75 31.69 22.66
CA LEU A 89 -50.70 32.58 22.16
C LEU A 89 -50.35 32.26 20.69
N TYR A 90 -50.26 30.98 20.35
CA TYR A 90 -49.96 30.50 19.00
C TYR A 90 -51.08 30.83 18.00
N TYR A 91 -52.34 30.66 18.41
CA TYR A 91 -53.50 31.01 17.59
C TYR A 91 -53.63 32.52 17.35
N ASP A 92 -53.40 33.33 18.39
CA ASP A 92 -53.47 34.79 18.31
C ASP A 92 -52.35 35.35 17.38
N LEU A 93 -51.15 34.76 17.40
CA LEU A 93 -50.02 35.16 16.54
C LEU A 93 -50.30 34.89 15.04
N LEU A 94 -50.81 33.70 14.73
CA LEU A 94 -51.19 33.29 13.37
C LEU A 94 -52.35 34.14 12.81
N SER A 95 -53.29 34.52 13.68
CA SER A 95 -54.39 35.43 13.29
C SER A 95 -53.90 36.85 12.96
N SER A 96 -52.80 37.31 13.58
CA SER A 96 -52.19 38.62 13.34
C SER A 96 -51.38 38.66 12.03
N GLU A 97 -50.70 37.56 11.67
CA GLU A 97 -49.95 37.45 10.41
C GLU A 97 -50.88 37.45 9.19
N ARG A 98 -52.04 36.80 9.30
CA ARG A 98 -53.03 36.77 8.21
C ARG A 98 -53.53 38.17 7.82
N LYS A 99 -53.68 39.08 8.79
CA LYS A 99 -54.03 40.49 8.55
C LYS A 99 -52.87 41.30 7.92
N ASN A 100 -51.61 41.01 8.29
CA ASN A 100 -50.45 41.67 7.70
C ASN A 100 -50.22 41.26 6.24
N ILE A 101 -50.51 40.01 5.89
CA ILE A 101 -50.43 39.50 4.52
C ILE A 101 -51.49 40.17 3.63
N GLU A 102 -52.74 40.31 4.10
CA GLU A 102 -53.78 41.05 3.37
C GLU A 102 -53.46 42.55 3.20
N TYR A 103 -52.82 43.16 4.20
CA TYR A 103 -52.38 44.55 4.12
C TYR A 103 -51.25 44.74 3.11
N ARG A 104 -50.29 43.81 3.08
CA ARG A 104 -49.15 43.85 2.14
C ARG A 104 -49.58 43.57 0.70
N LYS A 105 -50.54 42.67 0.51
CA LYS A 105 -51.17 42.41 -0.80
C LYS A 105 -51.85 43.67 -1.37
N LYS A 106 -52.61 44.41 -0.54
CA LYS A 106 -53.22 45.69 -0.95
C LYS A 106 -52.21 46.79 -1.26
N GLN A 107 -51.08 46.84 -0.56
CA GLN A 107 -49.98 47.77 -0.88
C GLN A 107 -49.34 47.43 -2.22
N LEU A 108 -49.05 46.16 -2.47
CA LEU A 108 -48.48 45.69 -3.73
C LEU A 108 -49.44 45.94 -4.91
N GLU A 109 -50.74 45.73 -4.74
CA GLU A 109 -51.74 46.05 -5.77
C GLU A 109 -51.80 47.56 -6.09
N GLN A 110 -51.54 48.44 -5.11
CA GLN A 110 -51.42 49.89 -5.33
C GLN A 110 -50.09 50.28 -6.00
N GLU A 111 -48.98 49.67 -5.58
CA GLU A 111 -47.65 49.89 -6.16
C GLU A 111 -47.58 49.41 -7.62
N ILE A 112 -48.21 48.28 -7.94
CA ILE A 112 -48.36 47.76 -9.31
C ILE A 112 -49.17 48.73 -10.17
N LYS A 113 -50.28 49.28 -9.65
CA LYS A 113 -51.07 50.30 -10.38
C LYS A 113 -50.29 51.58 -10.66
N ILE A 114 -49.42 51.98 -9.74
CA ILE A 114 -48.52 53.13 -9.91
C ILE A 114 -47.47 52.82 -10.98
N LEU A 115 -46.88 51.61 -10.97
CA LEU A 115 -45.89 51.14 -11.94
C LEU A 115 -46.47 50.99 -13.35
N GLU A 116 -47.70 50.49 -13.48
CA GLU A 116 -48.43 50.37 -14.76
C GLU A 116 -48.78 51.75 -15.36
N SER A 117 -49.09 52.75 -14.52
CA SER A 117 -49.32 54.13 -14.97
C SER A 117 -48.03 54.87 -15.37
N SER A 118 -46.87 54.41 -14.87
CA SER A 118 -45.56 55.05 -15.07
C SER A 118 -44.79 54.50 -16.30
N THR A 119 -45.19 53.33 -16.80
CA THR A 119 -44.50 52.59 -17.88
C THR A 119 -45.03 52.90 -19.30
N ALA A 120 -45.91 53.89 -19.46
CA ALA A 120 -46.32 54.39 -20.77
C ALA A 120 -45.34 55.41 -21.40
N LYS A 121 -44.15 55.69 -20.82
CA LYS A 121 -43.28 56.75 -21.34
C LYS A 121 -41.77 56.56 -21.42
N PHE A 122 -41.17 55.42 -21.10
CA PHE A 122 -39.74 55.23 -21.38
C PHE A 122 -39.38 53.78 -21.73
N SER A 123 -38.79 53.63 -22.92
CA SER A 123 -38.22 52.41 -23.48
C SER A 123 -36.71 52.40 -23.31
N LYS A 124 -36.17 51.38 -22.62
CA LYS A 124 -35.01 50.57 -23.04
C LYS A 124 -34.61 49.56 -21.95
N ASN A 125 -34.47 48.31 -22.40
CA ASN A 125 -33.82 47.17 -21.79
C ASN A 125 -34.51 46.51 -20.58
N ILE A 126 -34.64 45.18 -20.73
CA ILE A 126 -35.17 44.16 -19.82
C ILE A 126 -36.69 44.00 -19.88
N ALA A 127 -37.15 42.86 -20.40
CA ALA A 127 -38.44 42.29 -20.06
C ALA A 127 -38.46 40.78 -20.37
N MET A 128 -38.29 39.96 -19.32
CA MET A 128 -39.28 38.91 -19.04
C MET A 128 -40.64 39.61 -18.84
N THR A 129 -41.70 39.06 -19.40
CA THR A 129 -43.02 39.70 -19.39
C THR A 129 -43.69 39.49 -18.03
N SER A 130 -44.54 40.44 -17.63
CA SER A 130 -45.30 40.45 -16.35
C SER A 130 -46.18 39.20 -16.11
N GLU A 131 -46.36 38.37 -17.13
CA GLU A 131 -47.03 37.06 -17.09
C GLU A 131 -46.18 35.97 -16.41
N ASP A 132 -44.85 36.09 -16.47
CA ASP A 132 -43.91 35.13 -15.86
C ASP A 132 -43.78 35.34 -14.35
N ILE A 133 -43.85 36.60 -13.89
CA ILE A 133 -43.80 36.95 -12.45
C ILE A 133 -45.09 36.49 -11.75
N LEU A 134 -46.26 36.68 -12.40
CA LEU A 134 -47.54 36.20 -11.88
C LEU A 134 -47.59 34.66 -11.78
N LYS A 135 -47.02 33.94 -12.74
CA LYS A 135 -46.89 32.48 -12.66
C LYS A 135 -45.97 32.04 -11.54
N GLN A 136 -44.88 32.76 -11.31
CA GLN A 136 -43.89 32.39 -10.30
C GLN A 136 -44.44 32.61 -8.89
N GLU A 137 -45.20 33.68 -8.65
CA GLU A 137 -45.84 33.92 -7.35
C GLU A 137 -47.08 33.03 -7.10
N GLU A 138 -47.83 32.61 -8.14
CA GLU A 138 -48.87 31.57 -8.00
C GLU A 138 -48.27 30.20 -7.63
N ILE A 139 -47.10 29.88 -8.17
CA ILE A 139 -46.37 28.64 -7.85
C ILE A 139 -45.87 28.67 -6.41
N GLU A 140 -45.33 29.79 -5.93
CA GLU A 140 -44.92 29.93 -4.53
C GLU A 140 -46.11 29.87 -3.56
N LEU A 141 -47.28 30.41 -3.95
CA LEU A 141 -48.48 30.36 -3.13
C LEU A 141 -49.08 28.93 -3.05
N GLU A 142 -48.99 28.13 -4.12
CA GLU A 142 -49.36 26.72 -4.11
C GLU A 142 -48.37 25.86 -3.32
N LEU A 143 -47.06 26.12 -3.46
CA LEU A 143 -46.02 25.48 -2.66
C LEU A 143 -46.24 25.74 -1.16
N PHE A 144 -46.63 26.96 -0.80
CA PHE A 144 -46.92 27.33 0.59
C PHE A 144 -48.19 26.63 1.12
N LYS A 145 -49.22 26.43 0.28
CA LYS A 145 -50.41 25.65 0.66
C LYS A 145 -50.09 24.16 0.82
N GLU A 146 -49.21 23.60 -0.01
CA GLU A 146 -48.73 22.21 0.10
C GLU A 146 -47.90 22.01 1.37
N ILE A 147 -46.97 22.91 1.69
CA ILE A 147 -46.19 22.85 2.93
C ILE A 147 -47.09 22.95 4.18
N ILE A 148 -48.14 23.77 4.14
CA ILE A 148 -49.13 23.83 5.23
C ILE A 148 -49.95 22.54 5.30
N ARG A 149 -50.31 21.94 4.17
CA ARG A 149 -51.02 20.65 4.10
C ARG A 149 -50.18 19.50 4.67
N ASP A 150 -48.92 19.42 4.29
CA ASP A 150 -48.01 18.35 4.71
C ASP A 150 -47.67 18.46 6.20
N ASN A 151 -47.50 19.68 6.73
CA ASN A 151 -47.35 19.90 8.16
C ASN A 151 -48.64 19.60 8.95
N PHE A 152 -49.82 19.83 8.37
CA PHE A 152 -51.09 19.39 8.96
C PHE A 152 -51.23 17.86 8.94
N PHE A 153 -50.72 17.19 7.89
CA PHE A 153 -50.80 15.74 7.71
C PHE A 153 -49.94 14.99 8.73
N ILE A 154 -48.73 15.49 9.00
CA ILE A 154 -47.84 15.02 10.09
C ILE A 154 -48.57 15.11 11.44
N HIS A 155 -49.40 16.14 11.64
CA HIS A 155 -50.11 16.35 12.89
C HIS A 155 -51.35 15.44 13.08
N THR A 156 -52.07 15.08 12.01
CA THR A 156 -53.13 14.06 12.06
C THR A 156 -52.58 12.68 12.40
N SER A 157 -51.43 12.30 11.80
CA SER A 157 -50.72 11.06 12.11
C SER A 157 -50.28 11.01 13.58
N TYR A 158 -49.82 12.13 14.14
CA TYR A 158 -49.40 12.21 15.54
C TYR A 158 -50.57 12.17 16.53
N ASN A 159 -51.70 12.81 16.21
CA ASN A 159 -52.92 12.75 17.03
C ASN A 159 -53.57 11.35 17.00
N ASP A 160 -53.45 10.62 15.89
CA ASP A 160 -53.91 9.22 15.80
C ASP A 160 -52.99 8.25 16.55
N LEU A 161 -51.68 8.54 16.59
CA LEU A 161 -50.71 7.81 17.42
C LEU A 161 -50.97 8.04 18.92
N TYR A 162 -51.38 9.25 19.32
CA TYR A 162 -51.66 9.61 20.71
C TYR A 162 -53.05 9.13 21.18
N LYS A 163 -54.08 9.17 20.31
CA LYS A 163 -55.42 8.62 20.61
C LYS A 163 -55.45 7.10 20.72
N ASN A 164 -54.48 6.39 20.12
CA ASN A 164 -54.37 4.93 20.21
C ASN A 164 -53.54 4.41 21.40
N GLY A 165 -53.18 5.26 22.36
CA GLY A 165 -52.77 4.82 23.70
C GLY A 165 -51.48 3.98 23.78
N LEU A 166 -50.56 4.07 22.82
CA LEU A 166 -49.25 3.42 22.91
C LEU A 166 -48.22 4.34 23.59
N ASN A 167 -48.37 4.45 24.92
CA ASN A 167 -47.43 5.15 25.80
C ASN A 167 -46.38 4.18 26.38
N TYR A 168 -45.11 4.56 26.26
CA TYR A 168 -44.05 4.47 27.29
C TYR A 168 -43.62 3.11 27.90
N GLN A 169 -44.20 1.96 27.54
CA GLN A 169 -43.82 0.66 28.14
C GLN A 169 -42.72 -0.13 27.40
N ILE A 170 -42.40 0.19 26.15
CA ILE A 170 -41.44 -0.62 25.36
C ILE A 170 -39.98 -0.27 25.67
N PHE A 171 -39.70 0.90 26.25
CA PHE A 171 -38.32 1.29 26.61
C PHE A 171 -37.84 0.72 27.96
N CYS A 172 -38.74 0.22 28.83
CA CYS A 172 -38.40 -0.28 30.16
C CYS A 172 -38.45 -1.81 30.33
N LEU A 173 -38.75 -2.59 29.29
CA LEU A 173 -38.82 -4.06 29.37
C LEU A 173 -37.78 -4.82 28.52
N LYS A 174 -36.60 -4.22 28.29
CA LYS A 174 -35.39 -4.95 27.86
C LYS A 174 -34.29 -5.00 28.94
N THR A 175 -34.73 -5.04 30.20
CA THR A 175 -33.94 -5.55 31.32
C THR A 175 -34.76 -6.63 32.03
N LYS A 176 -34.74 -7.84 31.48
CA LYS A 176 -34.82 -9.15 32.15
C LYS A 176 -34.93 -10.23 31.08
N GLY A 177 -33.97 -11.15 31.05
CA GLY A 177 -33.88 -12.20 30.04
C GLY A 177 -34.99 -13.25 30.17
N ILE A 178 -35.28 -13.91 29.04
CA ILE A 178 -35.73 -15.30 28.85
C ILE A 178 -35.68 -15.57 27.33
N SER A 179 -35.20 -16.77 26.94
CA SER A 179 -35.08 -17.31 25.58
C SER A 179 -36.38 -17.95 25.07
N TYR A 180 -36.58 -18.01 23.73
CA TYR A 180 -36.94 -19.19 22.91
C TYR A 180 -37.32 -18.80 21.45
N TYR A 181 -36.62 -19.41 20.44
CA TYR A 181 -37.08 -19.95 19.12
C TYR A 181 -37.98 -19.11 18.15
N ASP A 182 -37.94 -19.16 16.81
CA ASP A 182 -37.15 -19.86 15.77
C ASP A 182 -37.52 -19.33 14.34
N ASN A 183 -36.63 -19.57 13.36
CA ASN A 183 -36.81 -19.66 11.88
C ASN A 183 -37.50 -18.58 11.02
N ASN A 184 -38.35 -17.67 11.52
CA ASN A 184 -39.08 -16.72 10.64
C ASN A 184 -38.30 -15.43 10.29
N LEU A 185 -37.17 -15.14 10.94
CA LEU A 185 -36.37 -13.93 10.69
C LEU A 185 -35.41 -14.07 9.50
N LYS A 186 -34.87 -15.27 9.26
CA LYS A 186 -33.93 -15.51 8.15
C LYS A 186 -34.63 -15.41 6.79
N GLU A 187 -35.89 -15.84 6.73
CA GLU A 187 -36.72 -15.71 5.52
C GLU A 187 -37.16 -14.27 5.24
N LEU A 188 -37.11 -13.39 6.24
CA LEU A 188 -37.36 -11.95 6.09
C LEU A 188 -36.08 -11.24 5.60
N ASP A 189 -34.93 -11.53 6.21
CA ASP A 189 -33.62 -10.96 5.82
C ASP A 189 -33.25 -11.33 4.38
N ASP A 190 -33.44 -12.60 3.97
CA ASP A 190 -33.16 -13.05 2.59
C ASP A 190 -34.09 -12.37 1.55
N LYS A 191 -35.32 -12.01 1.95
CA LYS A 191 -36.29 -11.30 1.07
C LYS A 191 -35.99 -9.80 0.99
N GLU A 192 -35.49 -9.18 2.06
CA GLU A 192 -35.00 -7.80 2.05
C GLU A 192 -33.74 -7.65 1.19
N ASP A 193 -32.76 -8.55 1.32
CA ASP A 193 -31.53 -8.52 0.54
C ASP A 193 -31.79 -8.72 -0.96
N GLN A 194 -32.72 -9.62 -1.32
CA GLN A 194 -33.14 -9.81 -2.70
C GLN A 194 -33.86 -8.57 -3.27
N PHE A 195 -34.67 -7.87 -2.46
CA PHE A 195 -35.34 -6.62 -2.88
C PHE A 195 -34.33 -5.50 -3.20
N PHE A 196 -33.29 -5.33 -2.38
CA PHE A 196 -32.24 -4.35 -2.63
C PHE A 196 -31.32 -4.73 -3.80
N GLN A 197 -31.07 -6.02 -4.03
CA GLN A 197 -30.32 -6.48 -5.21
C GLN A 197 -31.10 -6.30 -6.52
N ASP A 198 -32.40 -6.57 -6.51
CA ASP A 198 -33.27 -6.30 -7.65
C ASP A 198 -33.23 -4.80 -8.01
N LEU A 199 -33.31 -3.89 -7.01
CA LEU A 199 -33.21 -2.43 -7.21
C LEU A 199 -31.87 -2.02 -7.82
N LYS A 200 -30.76 -2.57 -7.32
CA LYS A 200 -29.41 -2.29 -7.83
C LYS A 200 -29.21 -2.80 -9.26
N ASN A 201 -29.73 -3.98 -9.58
CA ASN A 201 -29.66 -4.54 -10.93
C ASN A 201 -30.54 -3.76 -11.93
N HIS A 202 -31.71 -3.27 -11.48
CA HIS A 202 -32.54 -2.37 -12.28
C HIS A 202 -31.85 -1.02 -12.53
N ALA A 203 -31.19 -0.44 -11.51
CA ALA A 203 -30.41 0.79 -11.65
C ALA A 203 -29.24 0.66 -12.65
N LYS A 204 -28.57 -0.50 -12.68
CA LYS A 204 -27.53 -0.82 -13.66
C LYS A 204 -28.06 -0.91 -15.10
N SER A 205 -29.35 -1.22 -15.30
CA SER A 205 -29.99 -1.29 -16.62
C SER A 205 -30.23 0.07 -17.29
N PHE A 206 -29.95 1.18 -16.59
CA PHE A 206 -30.04 2.54 -17.14
C PHE A 206 -28.82 2.95 -17.95
N LYS A 207 -27.75 2.13 -17.96
CA LYS A 207 -26.60 2.35 -18.83
C LYS A 207 -27.06 2.28 -20.29
N ASN A 208 -26.89 3.39 -21.01
CA ASN A 208 -27.24 3.61 -22.42
C ASN A 208 -28.74 3.89 -22.75
N LYS A 209 -29.59 4.22 -21.77
CA LYS A 209 -30.97 4.69 -22.02
C LYS A 209 -31.07 6.22 -22.02
N SER A 210 -31.93 6.79 -22.87
CA SER A 210 -32.18 8.24 -22.90
C SER A 210 -32.99 8.72 -21.68
N LYS A 211 -32.92 10.03 -21.39
CA LYS A 211 -33.60 10.66 -20.23
C LYS A 211 -35.12 10.40 -20.22
N GLU A 212 -35.76 10.41 -21.39
CA GLU A 212 -37.21 10.16 -21.52
C GLU A 212 -37.57 8.68 -21.37
N GLU A 213 -36.68 7.77 -21.79
CA GLU A 213 -36.87 6.31 -21.59
C GLU A 213 -36.74 5.93 -20.12
N ILE A 214 -35.77 6.49 -19.40
CA ILE A 214 -35.57 6.27 -17.96
C ILE A 214 -36.79 6.77 -17.18
N GLN A 215 -37.32 7.96 -17.50
CA GLN A 215 -38.51 8.50 -16.83
C GLN A 215 -39.77 7.64 -17.08
N LYS A 216 -39.93 7.08 -18.28
CA LYS A 216 -41.06 6.20 -18.61
C LYS A 216 -40.95 4.84 -17.94
N ASP A 217 -39.73 4.29 -17.81
CA ASP A 217 -39.45 3.04 -17.09
C ASP A 217 -39.69 3.18 -15.57
N PHE A 218 -39.28 4.31 -14.98
CA PHE A 218 -39.53 4.62 -13.57
C PHE A 218 -41.02 4.72 -13.25
N LYS A 219 -41.79 5.42 -14.09
CA LYS A 219 -43.25 5.54 -13.92
C LYS A 219 -43.96 4.19 -14.04
N LYS A 220 -43.48 3.32 -14.93
CA LYS A 220 -44.08 2.00 -15.18
C LYS A 220 -43.84 1.01 -14.04
N ASN A 221 -42.66 1.05 -13.42
CA ASN A 221 -42.30 0.06 -12.40
C ASN A 221 -42.61 0.50 -10.96
N ARG A 222 -42.87 1.79 -10.69
CA ARG A 222 -43.10 2.35 -9.34
C ARG A 222 -44.13 1.59 -8.49
N ILE A 223 -45.26 1.21 -9.09
CA ILE A 223 -46.33 0.48 -8.38
C ILE A 223 -45.86 -0.92 -7.98
N ASN A 224 -45.07 -1.57 -8.83
CA ASN A 224 -44.58 -2.93 -8.62
C ASN A 224 -43.50 -3.00 -7.53
N TRP A 225 -42.63 -1.99 -7.44
CA TRP A 225 -41.61 -1.90 -6.38
C TRP A 225 -42.21 -1.57 -5.01
N ARG A 226 -43.26 -0.73 -4.97
CA ARG A 226 -43.98 -0.43 -3.73
C ARG A 226 -44.74 -1.64 -3.21
N GLU A 227 -45.37 -2.42 -4.09
CA GLU A 227 -46.00 -3.72 -3.75
C GLU A 227 -44.97 -4.72 -3.21
N LYS A 228 -43.79 -4.82 -3.82
CA LYS A 228 -42.68 -5.67 -3.30
C LYS A 228 -42.16 -5.17 -1.94
N ALA A 229 -42.02 -3.86 -1.73
CA ALA A 229 -41.61 -3.29 -0.44
C ALA A 229 -42.63 -3.59 0.68
N LYS A 230 -43.92 -3.63 0.32
CA LYS A 230 -45.02 -4.05 1.21
C LYS A 230 -44.89 -5.49 1.69
N GLN A 231 -44.44 -6.39 0.81
CA GLN A 231 -44.26 -7.81 1.14
C GLN A 231 -43.12 -8.06 2.15
N VAL A 232 -42.22 -7.09 2.31
CA VAL A 232 -41.09 -7.12 3.28
C VAL A 232 -41.21 -6.03 4.35
N ASN A 233 -42.38 -5.41 4.53
CA ASN A 233 -42.64 -4.39 5.57
C ASN A 233 -41.81 -3.08 5.49
N LEU A 234 -41.22 -2.75 4.34
CA LEU A 234 -40.41 -1.53 4.12
C LEU A 234 -41.14 -0.43 3.32
N GLU A 235 -42.49 -0.41 3.33
CA GLU A 235 -43.28 0.55 2.55
C GLU A 235 -43.03 2.01 3.00
N ASN A 236 -42.81 2.23 4.31
CA ASN A 236 -42.58 3.55 4.88
C ASN A 236 -41.19 4.10 4.54
N GLU A 237 -40.14 3.25 4.57
CA GLU A 237 -38.80 3.64 4.12
C GLU A 237 -38.75 3.90 2.61
N TYR A 238 -39.44 3.08 1.81
CA TYR A 238 -39.56 3.30 0.36
C TYR A 238 -40.22 4.66 0.04
N ASP A 239 -41.33 4.98 0.70
CA ASP A 239 -42.03 6.26 0.52
C ASP A 239 -41.20 7.45 1.05
N TYR A 240 -40.43 7.27 2.13
CA TYR A 240 -39.51 8.28 2.66
C TYR A 240 -38.34 8.57 1.70
N ILE A 241 -37.69 7.54 1.16
CA ILE A 241 -36.57 7.68 0.21
C ILE A 241 -37.06 8.27 -1.12
N TYR A 242 -38.22 7.83 -1.62
CA TYR A 242 -38.79 8.37 -2.85
C TYR A 242 -39.19 9.85 -2.66
N GLY A 243 -39.74 10.22 -1.50
CA GLY A 243 -40.06 11.61 -1.13
C GLY A 243 -38.83 12.51 -0.94
N PHE A 244 -37.74 11.98 -0.39
CA PHE A 244 -36.47 12.70 -0.23
C PHE A 244 -35.72 12.87 -1.57
N SER A 245 -35.79 11.88 -2.46
CA SER A 245 -35.19 11.97 -3.80
C SER A 245 -35.93 12.95 -4.74
N SER A 246 -37.25 13.12 -4.56
CA SER A 246 -38.01 14.17 -5.26
C SER A 246 -37.70 15.60 -4.75
N SER A 247 -37.21 15.75 -3.52
CA SER A 247 -36.82 17.05 -2.94
C SER A 247 -35.34 17.41 -3.20
N LEU A 248 -34.45 16.41 -3.28
CA LEU A 248 -33.04 16.63 -3.69
C LEU A 248 -32.87 16.94 -5.18
N SER A 249 -33.77 16.45 -6.05
CA SER A 249 -33.81 16.86 -7.47
C SER A 249 -34.25 18.33 -7.68
N HIS A 250 -34.75 19.01 -6.65
CA HIS A 250 -35.13 20.42 -6.71
C HIS A 250 -34.05 21.40 -6.21
N PHE A 251 -33.05 20.94 -5.44
CA PHE A 251 -31.93 21.78 -4.99
C PHE A 251 -30.71 21.77 -5.93
N SER A 252 -30.48 20.69 -6.69
CA SER A 252 -29.49 20.68 -7.80
C SER A 252 -30.08 21.12 -9.15
N GLY A 253 -31.40 21.24 -9.24
CA GLY A 253 -32.11 21.55 -10.48
C GLY A 253 -31.95 23.01 -10.96
N TYR A 254 -31.73 23.98 -10.08
CA TYR A 254 -31.73 25.40 -10.50
C TYR A 254 -30.39 25.92 -11.09
N SER A 255 -29.27 25.20 -10.91
CA SER A 255 -28.01 25.48 -11.64
C SER A 255 -27.96 24.76 -12.99
N LEU A 256 -28.56 23.56 -13.05
CA LEU A 256 -28.60 22.71 -14.25
C LEU A 256 -29.65 23.15 -15.29
N LEU A 257 -30.48 24.17 -15.01
CA LEU A 257 -31.60 24.56 -15.87
C LEU A 257 -31.37 25.83 -16.70
N THR A 258 -30.17 26.45 -16.69
CA THR A 258 -29.87 27.60 -17.57
C THR A 258 -28.56 27.50 -18.37
N SER A 259 -27.82 26.40 -18.29
CA SER A 259 -26.56 26.20 -19.03
C SER A 259 -26.63 24.93 -19.89
N SER A 260 -26.34 25.07 -21.20
CA SER A 260 -26.41 23.96 -22.17
C SER A 260 -25.18 23.04 -22.18
N THR A 261 -24.23 23.20 -21.26
CA THR A 261 -23.02 22.37 -21.19
C THR A 261 -22.55 22.16 -19.73
N TYR A 262 -22.11 20.93 -19.44
CA TYR A 262 -21.54 20.51 -18.16
C TYR A 262 -20.17 21.17 -17.92
N ASP A 263 -19.99 21.84 -16.77
CA ASP A 263 -18.72 22.47 -16.35
C ASP A 263 -18.24 21.90 -15.00
N PRO A 264 -17.12 21.15 -14.96
CA PRO A 264 -16.51 20.61 -13.74
C PRO A 264 -16.10 21.66 -12.69
N GLN A 265 -15.91 22.94 -13.06
CA GLN A 265 -15.51 23.98 -12.11
C GLN A 265 -16.62 24.39 -11.12
N GLU A 266 -17.90 24.16 -11.45
CA GLU A 266 -19.01 24.48 -10.54
C GLU A 266 -19.18 23.47 -9.39
N GLU A 267 -18.77 22.21 -9.59
CA GLU A 267 -18.77 21.18 -8.54
C GLU A 267 -17.70 21.48 -7.48
N GLU A 268 -16.52 21.94 -7.93
CA GLU A 268 -15.41 22.35 -7.07
C GLU A 268 -15.75 23.62 -6.26
N MET A 269 -16.52 24.56 -6.83
CA MET A 269 -16.99 25.76 -6.12
C MET A 269 -17.99 25.45 -4.98
N ILE A 270 -18.85 24.44 -5.15
CA ILE A 270 -19.81 23.99 -4.13
C ILE A 270 -19.10 23.28 -2.97
N LEU A 271 -18.12 22.44 -3.28
CA LEU A 271 -17.27 21.77 -2.27
C LEU A 271 -16.43 22.78 -1.49
N THR A 272 -15.84 23.77 -2.18
CA THR A 272 -15.07 24.86 -1.56
C THR A 272 -15.94 25.69 -0.58
N ARG A 273 -17.21 25.95 -0.91
CA ARG A 273 -18.13 26.69 -0.01
C ARG A 273 -18.56 25.89 1.22
N LEU A 274 -18.72 24.57 1.08
CA LEU A 274 -18.97 23.67 2.21
C LEU A 274 -17.77 23.60 3.17
N GLU A 275 -16.55 23.59 2.64
CA GLU A 275 -15.32 23.62 3.44
C GLU A 275 -15.12 24.95 4.17
N ILE A 276 -15.38 26.09 3.52
CA ILE A 276 -15.36 27.42 4.17
C ILE A 276 -16.38 27.49 5.32
N TYR A 277 -17.56 26.90 5.14
CA TYR A 277 -18.61 26.87 6.17
C TYR A 277 -18.20 26.01 7.38
N LEU A 278 -17.58 24.85 7.16
CA LEU A 278 -17.08 23.97 8.22
C LEU A 278 -15.86 24.56 8.96
N LYS A 279 -14.98 25.26 8.23
CA LYS A 279 -13.83 25.98 8.80
C LYS A 279 -14.26 27.12 9.74
N ASN A 280 -15.27 27.91 9.34
CA ASN A 280 -15.83 28.99 10.15
C ASN A 280 -16.51 28.49 11.44
N ILE A 281 -17.12 27.31 11.43
CA ILE A 281 -17.69 26.69 12.65
C ILE A 281 -16.56 26.33 13.63
N LYS A 282 -15.46 25.77 13.13
CA LYS A 282 -14.31 25.35 13.94
C LYS A 282 -13.56 26.55 14.55
N GLU A 283 -13.39 27.63 13.79
CA GLU A 283 -12.76 28.87 14.27
C GLU A 283 -13.62 29.62 15.30
N ASN A 284 -14.95 29.62 15.15
CA ASN A 284 -15.86 30.22 16.14
C ASN A 284 -15.89 29.46 17.47
N ILE A 285 -15.78 28.13 17.43
CA ILE A 285 -15.65 27.29 18.64
C ILE A 285 -14.33 27.60 19.36
N ASN A 286 -13.22 27.73 18.62
CA ASN A 286 -11.92 28.08 19.20
C ASN A 286 -11.88 29.52 19.75
N HIS A 287 -12.54 30.47 19.09
CA HIS A 287 -12.70 31.85 19.58
C HIS A 287 -13.51 31.90 20.89
N TYR A 288 -14.56 31.07 21.01
CA TYR A 288 -15.37 30.93 22.22
C TYR A 288 -14.56 30.38 23.40
N LEU A 289 -13.76 29.33 23.18
CA LEU A 289 -12.90 28.74 24.22
C LEU A 289 -11.84 29.72 24.73
N LYS A 290 -11.26 30.54 23.83
CA LYS A 290 -10.24 31.55 24.16
C LYS A 290 -10.82 32.78 24.88
N LYS A 291 -12.04 33.20 24.53
CA LYS A 291 -12.74 34.36 25.13
C LYS A 291 -13.22 34.11 26.57
N HIS A 292 -13.46 32.84 26.93
CA HIS A 292 -13.95 32.45 28.25
C HIS A 292 -12.87 31.89 29.20
N GLN A 293 -11.58 32.03 28.86
CA GLN A 293 -10.43 31.58 29.67
C GLN A 293 -10.52 30.13 30.17
N LEU A 294 -11.09 29.22 29.36
CA LEU A 294 -11.10 27.79 29.66
C LEU A 294 -9.85 27.17 29.01
N LEU A 295 -8.90 26.73 29.84
CA LEU A 295 -7.62 26.15 29.41
C LEU A 295 -7.82 24.86 28.56
N PRO A 296 -6.95 24.60 27.55
CA PRO A 296 -7.01 23.40 26.73
C PRO A 296 -6.65 22.13 27.53
N PRO A 297 -7.05 20.94 27.07
CA PRO A 297 -7.11 19.73 27.89
C PRO A 297 -5.72 19.11 28.09
N ALA A 298 -5.02 19.51 29.15
CA ALA A 298 -3.81 18.81 29.60
C ALA A 298 -3.71 18.61 31.13
N THR A 299 -4.63 19.13 31.95
CA THR A 299 -4.54 18.96 33.41
C THR A 299 -5.90 19.01 34.09
N TYR A 300 -6.52 17.83 34.27
CA TYR A 300 -7.43 17.57 35.39
C TYR A 300 -7.31 16.10 35.79
N THR A 301 -6.46 15.85 36.79
CA THR A 301 -6.56 14.65 37.64
C THR A 301 -7.46 15.01 38.83
N ILE A 302 -8.38 14.10 39.18
CA ILE A 302 -8.90 13.74 40.52
C ILE A 302 -10.43 13.49 40.53
N LEU A 303 -10.75 12.25 40.96
CA LEU A 303 -12.02 11.67 41.44
C LEU A 303 -13.09 11.27 40.41
N LEU A 304 -12.79 10.17 39.70
CA LEU A 304 -13.77 9.37 38.97
C LEU A 304 -14.79 8.70 39.92
N PRO A 305 -16.11 8.84 39.72
CA PRO A 305 -17.03 7.79 40.12
C PRO A 305 -16.75 6.56 39.24
N LYS A 306 -16.71 5.35 39.84
CA LYS A 306 -16.40 4.06 39.19
C LYS A 306 -16.91 4.01 37.74
N LYS A 307 -15.96 3.99 36.79
CA LYS A 307 -16.19 3.93 35.33
C LYS A 307 -17.21 2.83 35.00
N ARG A 308 -18.30 3.20 34.30
CA ARG A 308 -19.11 2.22 33.57
C ARG A 308 -18.23 1.59 32.50
N ARG A 309 -18.05 0.26 32.56
CA ARG A 309 -17.43 -0.58 31.53
C ARG A 309 -18.02 -0.22 30.15
N THR A 310 -17.19 0.23 29.22
CA THR A 310 -17.52 0.24 27.78
C THR A 310 -17.77 -1.20 27.35
N LYS A 311 -18.90 -1.47 26.68
CA LYS A 311 -19.14 -2.79 26.06
C LYS A 311 -18.03 -3.03 25.03
N MET A 312 -17.35 -4.19 25.11
CA MET A 312 -16.44 -4.67 24.05
C MET A 312 -17.20 -4.67 22.72
N LYS A 313 -16.60 -4.11 21.66
CA LYS A 313 -17.17 -4.18 20.31
C LYS A 313 -16.92 -5.61 19.83
N GLU A 314 -17.98 -6.36 19.55
CA GLU A 314 -17.83 -7.74 19.07
C GLU A 314 -17.15 -7.71 17.68
N LEU A 315 -16.06 -8.46 17.52
CA LEU A 315 -15.39 -8.61 16.23
C LEU A 315 -16.34 -9.32 15.25
N SER A 316 -16.33 -8.86 13.98
CA SER A 316 -17.13 -9.48 12.91
C SER A 316 -16.77 -10.96 12.71
N PRO A 317 -17.68 -11.80 12.19
CA PRO A 317 -17.37 -13.21 11.91
C PRO A 317 -16.30 -13.43 10.84
N LYS A 318 -16.02 -12.44 10.00
CA LYS A 318 -15.02 -12.47 8.94
C LYS A 318 -14.18 -11.20 9.00
N TYR A 319 -12.86 -11.35 8.86
CA TYR A 319 -11.96 -10.21 8.77
C TYR A 319 -12.27 -9.37 7.53
N ASN A 320 -12.41 -8.04 7.70
CA ASN A 320 -12.55 -7.09 6.60
C ASN A 320 -11.44 -6.02 6.69
N PRO A 321 -10.39 -6.09 5.86
CA PRO A 321 -9.28 -5.14 5.94
C PRO A 321 -9.74 -3.70 5.70
N ALA A 322 -10.71 -3.47 4.80
CA ALA A 322 -11.19 -2.13 4.49
C ALA A 322 -11.78 -1.41 5.72
N GLU A 323 -12.45 -2.14 6.61
CA GLU A 323 -13.01 -1.59 7.85
C GLU A 323 -11.94 -1.36 8.93
N VAL A 324 -10.96 -2.26 9.01
CA VAL A 324 -9.91 -2.24 10.03
C VAL A 324 -8.84 -1.18 9.73
N GLU A 325 -8.46 -1.03 8.46
CA GLU A 325 -7.43 -0.12 7.99
C GLU A 325 -7.94 1.33 7.88
N ALA A 326 -9.25 1.51 7.67
CA ALA A 326 -9.87 2.82 7.48
C ALA A 326 -9.56 3.81 8.61
N GLY A 327 -8.91 4.92 8.25
CA GLY A 327 -8.54 6.00 9.18
C GLY A 327 -7.52 5.60 10.24
N ARG A 328 -6.97 4.38 10.22
CA ARG A 328 -6.00 3.91 11.22
C ARG A 328 -4.69 4.67 11.16
N TYR A 329 -4.16 4.85 9.95
CA TYR A 329 -2.89 5.54 9.75
C TYR A 329 -2.93 6.97 10.29
N GLN A 330 -4.02 7.70 10.00
CA GLN A 330 -4.21 9.06 10.51
C GLN A 330 -4.22 9.11 12.04
N LYS A 331 -4.86 8.13 12.71
CA LYS A 331 -4.84 8.05 14.18
C LYS A 331 -3.43 7.86 14.74
N TRP A 332 -2.57 7.08 14.06
CA TRP A 332 -1.17 6.94 14.48
C TRP A 332 -0.38 8.23 14.30
N LEU A 333 -0.60 8.94 13.19
CA LEU A 333 0.01 10.26 12.97
C LEU A 333 -0.44 11.28 14.02
N ASP A 334 -1.75 11.37 14.27
CA ASP A 334 -2.33 12.29 15.26
C ASP A 334 -1.84 12.00 16.69
N ALA A 335 -1.49 10.75 16.98
CA ALA A 335 -0.96 10.30 18.27
C ALA A 335 0.58 10.38 18.36
N ASP A 336 1.27 10.79 17.28
CA ASP A 336 2.73 10.94 17.21
C ASP A 336 3.53 9.66 17.59
N VAL A 337 2.92 8.47 17.43
CA VAL A 337 3.52 7.19 17.90
C VAL A 337 4.72 6.70 17.07
N PHE A 338 5.04 7.38 15.96
CA PHE A 338 6.16 7.03 15.09
C PHE A 338 7.43 7.83 15.32
N LYS A 339 7.35 8.93 16.08
CA LYS A 339 8.51 9.78 16.39
C LYS A 339 9.54 9.02 17.23
N PRO A 340 10.83 9.40 17.14
CA PRO A 340 11.81 8.94 18.11
C PRO A 340 11.33 9.22 19.55
N SER A 341 11.60 8.28 20.44
CA SER A 341 11.19 8.35 21.85
C SER A 341 11.77 9.57 22.58
N GLY A 342 12.93 10.05 22.12
CA GLY A 342 13.69 11.13 22.76
C GLY A 342 14.40 10.70 24.06
N ASP A 343 14.28 9.44 24.47
CA ASP A 343 15.00 8.92 25.64
C ASP A 343 16.49 8.79 25.33
N GLN A 344 17.29 9.65 25.94
CA GLN A 344 18.74 9.67 25.78
C GLN A 344 19.43 8.40 26.31
N LYS A 345 18.77 7.62 27.18
CA LYS A 345 19.28 6.34 27.68
C LYS A 345 19.02 5.19 26.71
N ALA A 346 17.97 5.27 25.90
CA ALA A 346 17.67 4.28 24.89
C ALA A 346 18.74 4.31 23.79
N LYS A 347 19.11 3.14 23.27
CA LYS A 347 20.06 3.05 22.16
C LYS A 347 19.39 3.53 20.88
N PRO A 348 20.02 4.40 20.07
CA PRO A 348 19.46 4.82 18.79
C PRO A 348 19.42 3.65 17.81
N TYR A 349 18.38 3.58 16.99
CA TYR A 349 18.31 2.70 15.82
C TYR A 349 17.74 3.47 14.64
N SER A 350 18.53 3.67 13.59
CA SER A 350 18.15 4.52 12.48
C SER A 350 18.17 3.80 11.13
N ILE A 351 17.18 4.12 10.30
CA ILE A 351 17.08 3.72 8.90
C ILE A 351 16.71 4.97 8.09
N VAL A 352 17.30 5.11 6.91
CA VAL A 352 16.88 6.09 5.90
C VAL A 352 16.18 5.34 4.77
N ILE A 353 14.99 5.81 4.35
CA ILE A 353 14.31 5.22 3.20
C ILE A 353 15.16 5.46 1.95
N PRO A 354 15.39 4.45 1.10
CA PRO A 354 15.83 4.66 -0.27
C PRO A 354 14.87 5.61 -0.96
N PRO A 355 15.28 6.87 -1.21
CA PRO A 355 14.34 7.92 -1.55
C PRO A 355 13.71 7.60 -2.90
N PRO A 356 12.39 7.32 -2.99
CA PRO A 356 11.77 7.03 -4.26
C PRO A 356 11.85 8.25 -5.18
N ASN A 357 12.05 7.99 -6.46
CA ASN A 357 12.07 9.00 -7.50
C ASN A 357 10.67 9.63 -7.66
N VAL A 358 10.60 10.96 -7.74
CA VAL A 358 9.35 11.71 -8.01
C VAL A 358 8.89 11.61 -9.47
N THR A 359 8.83 10.39 -10.02
CA THR A 359 8.62 10.12 -11.46
C THR A 359 7.36 9.32 -11.77
N GLY A 360 6.65 8.87 -10.74
CA GLY A 360 5.49 7.99 -10.88
C GLY A 360 4.94 7.47 -9.55
N LYS A 361 3.94 6.60 -9.64
CA LYS A 361 3.41 5.83 -8.49
C LYS A 361 4.39 4.73 -8.07
N LEU A 362 4.42 4.45 -6.77
CA LEU A 362 5.16 3.31 -6.23
C LEU A 362 4.54 1.99 -6.73
N HIS A 363 5.41 1.05 -7.10
CA HIS A 363 5.09 -0.33 -7.45
C HIS A 363 5.43 -1.32 -6.34
N LEU A 364 5.06 -2.60 -6.50
CA LEU A 364 5.30 -3.66 -5.49
C LEU A 364 6.75 -3.78 -5.01
N GLY A 365 7.76 -3.49 -5.85
CA GLY A 365 9.16 -3.44 -5.39
C GLY A 365 9.40 -2.45 -4.25
N HIS A 366 8.80 -1.25 -4.31
CA HIS A 366 8.88 -0.27 -3.22
C HIS A 366 8.09 -0.71 -1.99
N ALA A 367 6.93 -1.35 -2.21
CA ALA A 367 6.14 -1.93 -1.11
C ALA A 367 6.94 -3.01 -0.37
N TRP A 368 7.73 -3.82 -1.09
CA TRP A 368 8.59 -4.84 -0.50
C TRP A 368 9.72 -4.22 0.32
N ASP A 369 10.49 -3.33 -0.29
CA ASP A 369 11.61 -2.62 0.34
C ASP A 369 11.16 -1.96 1.66
N THR A 370 10.11 -1.15 1.60
CA THR A 370 9.59 -0.43 2.77
C THR A 370 8.92 -1.33 3.80
N THR A 371 8.35 -2.48 3.41
CA THR A 371 7.83 -3.47 4.36
C THR A 371 8.96 -4.03 5.24
N LEU A 372 10.09 -4.38 4.64
CA LEU A 372 11.24 -4.92 5.37
C LEU A 372 11.81 -3.87 6.35
N GLN A 373 11.92 -2.62 5.91
CA GLN A 373 12.36 -1.51 6.77
C GLN A 373 11.41 -1.28 7.96
N ASP A 374 10.09 -1.24 7.71
CA ASP A 374 9.10 -1.00 8.75
C ASP A 374 9.05 -2.15 9.76
N ILE A 375 9.26 -3.40 9.32
CA ILE A 375 9.37 -4.58 10.19
C ILE A 375 10.52 -4.36 11.19
N ILE A 376 11.70 -3.97 10.71
CA ILE A 376 12.87 -3.73 11.56
C ILE A 376 12.57 -2.59 12.55
N ILE A 377 12.06 -1.46 12.06
CA ILE A 377 11.79 -0.27 12.89
C ILE A 377 10.75 -0.57 13.97
N ARG A 378 9.64 -1.23 13.62
CA ARG A 378 8.61 -1.59 14.61
C ARG A 378 9.15 -2.53 15.66
N GLN A 379 9.91 -3.55 15.28
CA GLN A 379 10.49 -4.48 16.24
C GLN A 379 11.46 -3.75 17.19
N LYS A 380 12.40 -2.95 16.65
CA LYS A 380 13.38 -2.23 17.46
C LYS A 380 12.70 -1.21 18.38
N ARG A 381 11.65 -0.53 17.91
CA ARG A 381 10.84 0.39 18.74
C ARG A 381 10.21 -0.36 19.92
N MET A 382 9.57 -1.50 19.66
CA MET A 382 8.97 -2.34 20.70
C MET A 382 10.02 -2.95 21.66
N GLN A 383 11.26 -3.16 21.20
CA GLN A 383 12.40 -3.58 22.02
C GLN A 383 13.01 -2.43 22.87
N GLY A 384 12.45 -1.22 22.80
CA GLY A 384 12.89 -0.07 23.59
C GLY A 384 14.04 0.73 22.98
N PHE A 385 14.33 0.55 21.69
CA PHE A 385 15.28 1.43 20.99
C PHE A 385 14.65 2.79 20.68
N ASP A 386 15.47 3.81 20.66
CA ASP A 386 15.09 5.13 20.16
C ASP A 386 15.17 5.13 18.63
N THR A 387 14.06 4.78 17.98
CA THR A 387 14.03 4.52 16.54
C THR A 387 13.80 5.78 15.71
N LEU A 388 14.65 6.02 14.71
CA LEU A 388 14.41 7.02 13.66
C LEU A 388 14.29 6.33 12.31
N TRP A 389 13.10 6.38 11.71
CA TRP A 389 12.93 6.03 10.30
C TRP A 389 12.65 7.28 9.49
N LEU A 390 13.67 7.75 8.78
CA LEU A 390 13.64 9.03 8.08
C LEU A 390 13.08 8.85 6.66
N PRO A 391 11.91 9.45 6.34
CA PRO A 391 11.38 9.44 5.00
C PRO A 391 12.00 10.55 4.15
N GLY A 392 12.05 10.34 2.85
CA GLY A 392 12.36 11.40 1.90
C GLY A 392 12.25 10.92 0.48
N MET A 393 12.43 11.83 -0.47
CA MET A 393 12.23 11.57 -1.90
C MET A 393 13.38 12.12 -2.72
N ASP A 394 13.59 11.51 -3.89
CA ASP A 394 14.65 11.91 -4.80
C ASP A 394 14.07 12.71 -5.98
N HIS A 395 14.68 13.86 -6.27
CA HIS A 395 14.42 14.69 -7.43
C HIS A 395 14.64 13.94 -8.76
N ALA A 396 15.48 12.90 -8.76
CA ALA A 396 15.70 11.97 -9.88
C ALA A 396 16.14 12.61 -11.22
N GLY A 397 16.67 13.84 -11.18
CA GLY A 397 17.26 14.57 -12.31
C GLY A 397 16.58 14.30 -13.66
N ILE A 398 17.28 13.55 -14.52
CA ILE A 398 16.85 13.20 -15.89
C ILE A 398 15.48 12.50 -15.95
N ALA A 399 15.17 11.64 -14.98
CA ALA A 399 13.97 10.83 -15.01
C ALA A 399 12.71 11.69 -14.78
N THR A 400 12.79 12.64 -13.85
CA THR A 400 11.71 13.61 -13.61
C THR A 400 11.60 14.57 -14.78
N GLN A 401 12.73 15.09 -15.27
CA GLN A 401 12.74 16.01 -16.39
C GLN A 401 12.09 15.40 -17.64
N ALA A 402 12.46 14.16 -17.99
CA ALA A 402 11.90 13.46 -19.14
C ALA A 402 10.39 13.25 -19.02
N LYS A 403 9.87 12.99 -17.81
CA LYS A 403 8.43 12.83 -17.56
C LYS A 403 7.65 14.14 -17.70
N VAL A 404 8.22 15.24 -17.20
CA VAL A 404 7.64 16.57 -17.35
C VAL A 404 7.65 16.99 -18.83
N GLU A 405 8.75 16.77 -19.54
CA GLU A 405 8.83 17.02 -20.99
C GLU A 405 7.86 16.15 -21.80
N GLU A 406 7.64 14.89 -21.42
CA GLU A 406 6.64 14.02 -22.03
C GLU A 406 5.22 14.58 -21.85
N ARG A 407 4.88 15.07 -20.65
CA ARG A 407 3.59 15.73 -20.36
C ARG A 407 3.42 17.00 -21.20
N LEU A 408 4.42 17.88 -21.22
CA LEU A 408 4.41 19.12 -21.99
C LEU A 408 4.31 18.88 -23.51
N ARG A 409 4.96 17.83 -24.02
CA ARG A 409 4.86 17.43 -25.42
C ARG A 409 3.42 17.02 -25.80
N GLY A 410 2.67 16.42 -24.87
CA GLY A 410 1.24 16.14 -25.04
C GLY A 410 0.39 17.42 -25.22
N GLU A 411 0.88 18.55 -24.71
CA GLU A 411 0.29 19.89 -24.86
C GLU A 411 0.87 20.66 -26.06
N GLY A 412 1.82 20.07 -26.80
CA GLY A 412 2.50 20.71 -27.94
C GLY A 412 3.55 21.75 -27.54
N ILE A 413 3.99 21.77 -26.27
CA ILE A 413 4.95 22.73 -25.73
C ILE A 413 6.29 22.03 -25.48
N SER A 414 7.40 22.66 -25.87
CA SER A 414 8.76 22.21 -25.51
C SER A 414 9.32 23.02 -24.35
N ARG A 415 10.34 22.49 -23.66
CA ARG A 415 11.06 23.23 -22.61
C ARG A 415 11.66 24.55 -23.13
N TYR A 416 12.06 24.57 -24.41
CA TYR A 416 12.66 25.74 -25.04
C TYR A 416 11.64 26.87 -25.26
N ASP A 417 10.37 26.53 -25.46
CA ASP A 417 9.29 27.52 -25.58
C ASP A 417 9.01 28.22 -24.24
N LEU A 418 9.24 27.52 -23.12
CA LEU A 418 9.03 28.04 -21.76
C LEU A 418 10.23 28.84 -21.22
N GLY A 419 11.44 28.45 -21.61
CA GLY A 419 12.67 28.87 -20.93
C GLY A 419 12.89 28.16 -19.59
N ARG A 420 14.11 28.28 -19.03
CA ARG A 420 14.55 27.51 -17.85
C ARG A 420 13.69 27.75 -16.62
N GLU A 421 13.43 29.00 -16.26
CA GLU A 421 12.67 29.35 -15.04
C GLU A 421 11.27 28.73 -15.04
N LYS A 422 10.47 29.00 -16.08
CA LYS A 422 9.11 28.46 -16.18
C LYS A 422 9.07 26.94 -16.30
N PHE A 423 10.08 26.36 -16.93
CA PHE A 423 10.21 24.90 -16.98
C PHE A 423 10.43 24.33 -15.57
N LEU A 424 11.31 24.94 -14.76
CA LEU A 424 11.54 24.53 -13.37
C LEU A 424 10.28 24.64 -12.52
N ASP A 425 9.47 25.68 -12.71
CA ASP A 425 8.17 25.81 -12.04
C ASP A 425 7.28 24.58 -12.32
N LYS A 426 7.24 24.13 -13.58
CA LYS A 426 6.51 22.91 -13.98
C LYS A 426 7.07 21.64 -13.37
N VAL A 427 8.38 21.56 -13.16
CA VAL A 427 9.00 20.41 -12.50
C VAL A 427 8.69 20.40 -10.99
N TRP A 428 8.63 21.57 -10.34
CA TRP A 428 8.20 21.67 -8.94
C TRP A 428 6.72 21.31 -8.74
N GLU A 429 5.83 21.80 -9.62
CA GLU A 429 4.40 21.40 -9.63
C GLU A 429 4.26 19.88 -9.71
N TRP A 430 5.00 19.25 -10.63
CA TRP A 430 5.05 17.79 -10.77
C TRP A 430 5.54 17.11 -9.49
N LYS A 431 6.64 17.59 -8.89
CA LYS A 431 7.19 17.01 -7.67
C LYS A 431 6.19 17.04 -6.52
N ASP A 432 5.41 18.11 -6.36
CA ASP A 432 4.43 18.22 -5.27
C ASP A 432 3.22 17.30 -5.47
N GLU A 433 2.75 17.14 -6.71
CA GLU A 433 1.72 16.16 -7.09
C GLU A 433 2.13 14.73 -6.72
N TYR A 434 3.33 14.31 -7.13
CA TYR A 434 3.82 12.96 -6.89
C TYR A 434 4.26 12.72 -5.44
N ALA A 435 4.79 13.72 -4.75
CA ALA A 435 5.09 13.62 -3.33
C ALA A 435 3.83 13.32 -2.51
N THR A 436 2.71 13.98 -2.83
CA THR A 436 1.42 13.70 -2.20
C THR A 436 0.99 12.25 -2.44
N THR A 437 1.08 11.80 -3.70
CA THR A 437 0.75 10.42 -4.08
C THR A 437 1.60 9.38 -3.33
N ILE A 438 2.91 9.60 -3.24
CA ILE A 438 3.84 8.70 -2.53
C ILE A 438 3.47 8.59 -1.04
N LYS A 439 3.15 9.71 -0.39
CA LYS A 439 2.72 9.74 1.02
C LYS A 439 1.42 8.98 1.24
N GLU A 440 0.46 9.12 0.33
CA GLU A 440 -0.79 8.35 0.40
C GLU A 440 -0.51 6.85 0.30
N GLN A 441 0.38 6.43 -0.62
CA GLN A 441 0.77 5.02 -0.76
C GLN A 441 1.50 4.50 0.49
N TRP A 442 2.42 5.29 1.06
CA TRP A 442 3.08 4.96 2.34
C TRP A 442 2.07 4.84 3.50
N GLY A 443 1.09 5.74 3.54
CA GLY A 443 0.02 5.68 4.53
C GLY A 443 -0.88 4.46 4.37
N LYS A 444 -1.20 4.07 3.13
CA LYS A 444 -1.94 2.84 2.82
C LYS A 444 -1.18 1.58 3.23
N MET A 445 0.15 1.57 3.08
CA MET A 445 1.01 0.48 3.56
C MET A 445 1.18 0.46 5.09
N GLY A 446 0.78 1.52 5.78
CA GLY A 446 0.91 1.65 7.23
C GLY A 446 2.35 1.86 7.69
N LEU A 447 3.19 2.56 6.92
CA LEU A 447 4.60 2.74 7.23
C LEU A 447 4.83 3.68 8.43
N SER A 448 5.59 3.25 9.44
CA SER A 448 5.84 4.01 10.67
C SER A 448 6.96 5.07 10.57
N VAL A 449 6.90 5.89 9.51
CA VAL A 449 7.90 6.93 9.19
C VAL A 449 7.66 8.23 9.98
N ASP A 450 8.74 8.99 10.23
CA ASP A 450 8.67 10.30 10.87
C ASP A 450 8.61 11.44 9.84
N TYR A 451 7.40 11.86 9.45
CA TYR A 451 7.21 12.97 8.51
C TYR A 451 7.74 14.32 9.01
N SER A 452 8.00 14.49 10.31
CA SER A 452 8.58 15.76 10.81
C SER A 452 10.03 15.97 10.36
N ARG A 453 10.68 14.90 9.91
CA ARG A 453 12.06 14.87 9.40
C ARG A 453 12.13 14.55 7.91
N GLU A 454 11.03 14.70 7.18
CA GLU A 454 11.01 14.41 5.75
C GLU A 454 12.04 15.26 4.99
N ARG A 455 12.76 14.61 4.08
CA ARG A 455 13.80 15.24 3.24
C ARG A 455 13.49 15.14 1.76
N PHE A 456 14.05 16.08 1.00
CA PHE A 456 14.04 16.05 -0.45
C PHE A 456 15.45 16.36 -0.94
N THR A 457 15.94 15.65 -1.96
CA THR A 457 17.34 15.80 -2.38
C THR A 457 17.71 17.23 -2.80
N LEU A 458 16.76 18.04 -3.31
CA LEU A 458 16.95 19.47 -3.61
C LEU A 458 16.48 20.43 -2.50
N ASP A 459 16.22 19.94 -1.27
CA ASP A 459 15.94 20.84 -0.16
C ASP A 459 17.19 21.68 0.23
N GLU A 460 16.99 22.74 1.02
CA GLU A 460 18.05 23.70 1.33
C GLU A 460 19.23 23.05 2.08
N GLY A 461 18.94 22.14 3.01
CA GLY A 461 19.96 21.48 3.82
C GLY A 461 20.84 20.55 2.98
N LEU A 462 20.21 19.71 2.16
CA LEU A 462 20.91 18.80 1.26
C LEU A 462 21.63 19.54 0.14
N SER A 463 21.06 20.63 -0.38
CA SER A 463 21.74 21.46 -1.39
C SER A 463 23.00 22.14 -0.85
N LYS A 464 23.02 22.53 0.44
CA LYS A 464 24.25 23.00 1.11
C LYS A 464 25.29 21.88 1.22
N ALA A 465 24.88 20.68 1.62
CA ALA A 465 25.75 19.50 1.66
C ALA A 465 26.42 19.23 0.31
N VAL A 466 25.63 19.22 -0.77
CA VAL A 466 26.10 18.97 -2.14
C VAL A 466 27.12 20.02 -2.60
N ARG A 467 26.82 21.32 -2.41
CA ARG A 467 27.75 22.40 -2.77
C ARG A 467 29.09 22.27 -2.04
N LYS A 468 29.04 22.03 -0.73
CA LYS A 468 30.23 21.82 0.09
C LYS A 468 31.08 20.65 -0.42
N VAL A 469 30.46 19.50 -0.67
CA VAL A 469 31.12 18.29 -1.17
C VAL A 469 31.82 18.55 -2.50
N PHE A 470 31.14 19.20 -3.45
CA PHE A 470 31.74 19.55 -4.73
C PHE A 470 32.98 20.43 -4.55
N VAL A 471 32.86 21.50 -3.76
CA VAL A 471 33.94 22.47 -3.54
C VAL A 471 35.12 21.82 -2.81
N ASP A 472 34.86 20.97 -1.82
CA ASP A 472 35.92 20.29 -1.05
C ASP A 472 36.70 19.29 -1.93
N LEU A 473 36.01 18.50 -2.76
CA LEU A 473 36.67 17.58 -3.69
C LEU A 473 37.42 18.31 -4.80
N TYR A 474 36.88 19.45 -5.28
CA TYR A 474 37.56 20.30 -6.24
C TYR A 474 38.87 20.87 -5.66
N LYS A 475 38.82 21.42 -4.44
CA LYS A 475 40.02 21.92 -3.74
C LYS A 475 41.06 20.83 -3.48
N LYS A 476 40.64 19.57 -3.31
CA LYS A 476 41.52 18.40 -3.19
C LYS A 476 42.11 17.93 -4.53
N GLY A 477 41.64 18.46 -5.66
CA GLY A 477 42.04 18.03 -7.00
C GLY A 477 41.44 16.68 -7.42
N TRP A 478 40.42 16.21 -6.70
CA TRP A 478 39.68 14.98 -6.99
C TRP A 478 38.53 15.23 -7.95
N ILE A 479 37.92 16.42 -7.91
CA ILE A 479 37.08 16.88 -9.01
C ILE A 479 37.94 17.63 -10.04
N TYR A 480 37.75 17.30 -11.31
CA TYR A 480 38.39 18.00 -12.42
C TYR A 480 37.42 18.15 -13.60
N ARG A 481 37.71 19.09 -14.49
CA ARG A 481 36.99 19.30 -15.74
C ARG A 481 37.88 18.86 -16.91
N GLY A 482 37.36 18.06 -17.83
CA GLY A 482 38.12 17.52 -18.95
C GLY A 482 37.24 17.08 -20.10
N GLU A 483 37.85 16.82 -21.25
CA GLU A 483 37.16 16.25 -22.41
C GLU A 483 37.20 14.72 -22.35
N PHE A 484 36.04 14.11 -22.54
CA PHE A 484 35.92 12.66 -22.61
C PHE A 484 34.85 12.26 -23.61
N ILE A 485 34.97 11.05 -24.13
CA ILE A 485 33.94 10.49 -24.99
C ILE A 485 32.78 9.98 -24.14
N ILE A 486 31.61 10.56 -24.35
CA ILE A 486 30.40 10.25 -23.61
C ILE A 486 29.36 9.63 -24.53
N ASN A 487 28.43 8.90 -23.94
CA ASN A 487 27.18 8.55 -24.62
C ASN A 487 26.31 9.81 -24.67
N TRP A 488 25.89 10.24 -25.86
CA TRP A 488 25.07 11.43 -26.05
C TRP A 488 23.72 11.06 -26.65
N ASP A 489 22.64 11.62 -26.10
CA ASP A 489 21.30 11.55 -26.68
C ASP A 489 21.07 12.80 -27.56
N PRO A 490 21.06 12.68 -28.89
CA PRO A 490 20.91 13.85 -29.77
C PRO A 490 19.51 14.48 -29.71
N ALA A 491 18.49 13.73 -29.29
CA ALA A 491 17.13 14.24 -29.16
C ALA A 491 16.93 15.00 -27.85
N ALA A 492 17.41 14.45 -26.73
CA ALA A 492 17.35 15.11 -25.43
C ALA A 492 18.46 16.16 -25.22
N ARG A 493 19.51 16.09 -26.05
CA ARG A 493 20.73 16.92 -25.99
C ARG A 493 21.40 16.86 -24.63
N THR A 494 21.68 15.64 -24.17
CA THR A 494 22.33 15.40 -22.87
C THR A 494 23.24 14.19 -22.92
N ALA A 495 24.28 14.21 -22.09
CA ALA A 495 25.06 13.03 -21.75
C ALA A 495 24.18 11.96 -21.10
N LEU A 496 24.48 10.70 -21.40
CA LEU A 496 23.93 9.49 -20.81
C LEU A 496 25.06 8.71 -20.12
N SER A 497 24.74 8.03 -19.03
CA SER A 497 25.62 7.00 -18.48
C SER A 497 25.54 5.70 -19.30
N ASP A 498 26.55 4.82 -19.20
CA ASP A 498 26.56 3.55 -19.94
C ASP A 498 25.32 2.68 -19.71
N ILE A 499 24.76 2.72 -18.50
CA ILE A 499 23.57 1.92 -18.17
C ILE A 499 22.28 2.48 -18.77
N GLU A 500 22.25 3.77 -19.15
CA GLU A 500 21.09 4.38 -19.82
C GLU A 500 21.03 4.05 -21.32
N VAL A 501 21.99 3.26 -21.81
CA VAL A 501 22.11 2.81 -23.21
C VAL A 501 21.62 1.37 -23.35
N ILE A 502 20.44 1.21 -23.96
CA ILE A 502 19.87 -0.10 -24.30
C ILE A 502 20.40 -0.55 -25.65
N HIS A 503 21.15 -1.65 -25.63
CA HIS A 503 21.65 -2.26 -26.85
C HIS A 503 20.56 -3.08 -27.54
N LYS A 504 20.32 -2.79 -28.83
CA LYS A 504 19.36 -3.50 -29.69
C LYS A 504 20.09 -4.04 -30.90
N ASP A 505 19.75 -5.25 -31.30
CA ASP A 505 20.25 -5.83 -32.55
C ASP A 505 19.56 -5.13 -33.74
N VAL A 506 20.36 -4.41 -34.53
CA VAL A 506 19.89 -3.65 -35.69
C VAL A 506 20.57 -4.17 -36.96
N GLU A 507 19.81 -4.36 -38.03
CA GLU A 507 20.38 -4.60 -39.36
C GLU A 507 21.06 -3.31 -39.84
N GLY A 508 22.39 -3.33 -39.89
CA GLY A 508 23.20 -2.29 -40.49
C GLY A 508 24.06 -2.84 -41.62
N ALA A 509 25.14 -2.14 -41.92
CA ALA A 509 26.10 -2.55 -42.93
C ALA A 509 27.52 -2.20 -42.53
N PHE A 510 28.45 -2.98 -43.05
CA PHE A 510 29.89 -2.76 -42.99
C PHE A 510 30.33 -2.26 -44.37
N TYR A 511 30.78 -1.01 -44.42
CA TYR A 511 31.18 -0.31 -45.63
C TYR A 511 32.68 -0.44 -45.79
N HIS A 512 33.11 -1.02 -46.90
CA HIS A 512 34.51 -1.18 -47.25
C HIS A 512 34.92 -0.07 -48.23
N MET A 513 35.94 0.69 -47.87
CA MET A 513 36.37 1.90 -48.60
C MET A 513 37.89 1.99 -48.69
N ASN A 514 38.39 2.49 -49.82
CA ASN A 514 39.82 2.58 -50.10
C ASN A 514 40.41 3.92 -49.66
N TYR A 515 41.47 3.86 -48.86
CA TYR A 515 42.29 5.00 -48.43
C TYR A 515 43.63 4.89 -49.15
N MET A 516 43.91 5.82 -50.06
CA MET A 516 45.10 5.74 -50.91
C MET A 516 46.34 6.20 -50.14
N LEU A 517 47.47 5.51 -50.23
CA LEU A 517 48.74 6.04 -49.73
C LEU A 517 49.07 7.38 -50.41
N GLU A 518 49.75 8.27 -49.69
CA GLU A 518 50.16 9.59 -50.19
C GLU A 518 50.95 9.52 -51.52
N ASP A 519 51.74 8.47 -51.71
CA ASP A 519 52.53 8.23 -52.92
C ASP A 519 51.75 7.54 -54.05
N GLY A 520 50.47 7.23 -53.84
CA GLY A 520 49.59 6.55 -54.80
C GLY A 520 49.94 5.09 -55.07
N SER A 521 50.88 4.49 -54.31
CA SER A 521 51.42 3.16 -54.60
C SER A 521 50.47 2.01 -54.23
N ARG A 522 49.61 2.21 -53.22
CA ARG A 522 48.73 1.20 -52.66
C ARG A 522 47.52 1.85 -52.00
N ALA A 523 46.35 1.24 -52.14
CA ALA A 523 45.17 1.56 -51.33
C ALA A 523 45.06 0.60 -50.13
N LEU A 524 44.69 1.14 -48.98
CA LEU A 524 44.31 0.36 -47.80
C LEU A 524 42.79 0.31 -47.74
N GLU A 525 42.25 -0.90 -47.69
CA GLU A 525 40.81 -1.11 -47.52
C GLU A 525 40.45 -0.97 -46.03
N VAL A 526 39.72 0.08 -45.70
CA VAL A 526 39.17 0.35 -44.37
C VAL A 526 37.72 -0.15 -44.34
N ALA A 527 37.33 -0.78 -43.24
CA ALA A 527 35.95 -1.24 -43.06
C ALA A 527 35.31 -0.57 -41.83
N THR A 528 34.12 0.00 -41.98
CA THR A 528 33.41 0.72 -40.90
C THR A 528 31.91 0.56 -41.00
N THR A 529 31.19 0.66 -39.89
CA THR A 529 29.71 0.76 -39.86
C THR A 529 29.21 2.19 -40.01
N ARG A 530 30.10 3.20 -39.91
CA ARG A 530 29.75 4.62 -39.80
C ARG A 530 30.53 5.50 -40.79
N PRO A 531 30.28 5.39 -42.11
CA PRO A 531 31.03 6.15 -43.11
C PRO A 531 30.87 7.66 -42.96
N GLU A 532 29.76 8.17 -42.42
CA GLU A 532 29.56 9.59 -42.15
C GLU A 532 30.55 10.18 -41.14
N THR A 533 31.15 9.35 -40.28
CA THR A 533 32.16 9.80 -39.31
C THR A 533 33.53 9.99 -39.92
N MET A 534 33.76 9.59 -41.19
CA MET A 534 35.08 9.63 -41.82
C MET A 534 35.73 11.01 -41.81
N PHE A 535 34.94 12.09 -41.82
CA PHE A 535 35.45 13.46 -41.76
C PHE A 535 36.16 13.78 -40.44
N GLY A 536 35.87 13.01 -39.39
CA GLY A 536 36.55 13.06 -38.10
C GLY A 536 37.78 12.15 -38.01
N ASP A 537 38.12 11.42 -39.08
CA ASP A 537 39.28 10.53 -39.08
C ASP A 537 40.57 11.36 -38.97
N VAL A 538 41.45 10.91 -38.08
CA VAL A 538 42.76 11.55 -37.83
C VAL A 538 43.93 10.58 -38.01
N ALA A 539 43.66 9.29 -38.11
CA ALA A 539 44.64 8.26 -38.42
C ALA A 539 43.94 7.00 -38.97
N VAL A 540 44.76 6.07 -39.47
CA VAL A 540 44.37 4.68 -39.72
C VAL A 540 45.24 3.79 -38.84
N ALA A 541 44.64 2.89 -38.07
CA ALA A 541 45.37 1.92 -37.25
C ALA A 541 45.53 0.58 -37.98
N VAL A 542 46.72 0.00 -37.85
CA VAL A 542 47.04 -1.37 -38.25
C VAL A 542 47.77 -2.06 -37.11
N ASN A 543 47.66 -3.38 -37.01
CA ASN A 543 48.35 -4.12 -35.96
C ASN A 543 49.87 -4.09 -36.21
N PRO A 544 50.73 -3.79 -35.20
CA PRO A 544 52.18 -3.85 -35.35
C PRO A 544 52.72 -5.22 -35.80
N GLU A 545 52.01 -6.30 -35.47
CA GLU A 545 52.39 -7.67 -35.79
C GLU A 545 51.77 -8.17 -37.11
N ASP A 546 50.90 -7.39 -37.78
CA ASP A 546 50.32 -7.81 -39.05
C ASP A 546 51.33 -7.66 -40.20
N PRO A 547 51.82 -8.78 -40.79
CA PRO A 547 52.83 -8.72 -41.84
C PRO A 547 52.33 -8.06 -43.13
N ARG A 548 51.02 -7.85 -43.31
CA ARG A 548 50.42 -7.21 -44.49
C ARG A 548 50.59 -5.68 -44.49
N TYR A 549 50.75 -5.06 -43.32
CA TYR A 549 50.67 -3.61 -43.15
C TYR A 549 51.75 -2.99 -42.24
N LYS A 550 52.51 -3.78 -41.47
CA LYS A 550 53.50 -3.26 -40.52
C LYS A 550 54.56 -2.34 -41.13
N ASP A 551 54.89 -2.52 -42.42
CA ASP A 551 55.83 -1.69 -43.18
C ASP A 551 55.26 -0.32 -43.59
N LEU A 552 53.96 -0.11 -43.36
CA LEU A 552 53.26 1.14 -43.66
C LEU A 552 53.10 2.05 -42.43
N ILE A 553 53.41 1.56 -41.23
CA ILE A 553 53.33 2.37 -39.99
C ILE A 553 54.25 3.59 -40.11
N GLY A 554 53.71 4.78 -39.82
CA GLY A 554 54.40 6.07 -39.97
C GLY A 554 54.28 6.71 -41.36
N LYS A 555 53.70 6.03 -42.36
CA LYS A 555 53.31 6.65 -43.65
C LYS A 555 51.94 7.32 -43.53
N ASN A 556 51.54 8.04 -44.58
CA ASN A 556 50.22 8.69 -44.66
C ASN A 556 49.31 8.05 -45.71
N VAL A 557 48.01 8.12 -45.46
CA VAL A 557 46.95 7.90 -46.44
C VAL A 557 46.15 9.18 -46.68
N ILE A 558 45.49 9.27 -47.82
CA ILE A 558 44.56 10.32 -48.21
C ILE A 558 43.16 9.89 -47.78
N LEU A 559 42.55 10.65 -46.88
CA LEU A 559 41.16 10.53 -46.48
C LEU A 559 40.25 10.86 -47.70
N PRO A 560 39.42 9.93 -48.19
CA PRO A 560 38.57 10.17 -49.35
C PRO A 560 37.57 11.32 -49.10
N ILE A 561 37.12 11.99 -50.17
CA ILE A 561 36.26 13.19 -50.15
C ILE A 561 36.95 14.43 -49.57
N ALA A 562 37.45 14.35 -48.33
CA ALA A 562 38.13 15.45 -47.64
C ALA A 562 39.51 15.79 -48.21
N ASN A 563 40.15 14.85 -48.93
CA ASN A 563 41.50 14.97 -49.49
C ASN A 563 42.55 15.41 -48.46
N LYS A 564 42.44 14.90 -47.23
CA LYS A 564 43.31 15.21 -46.10
C LYS A 564 44.32 14.08 -45.88
N LEU A 565 45.58 14.41 -45.64
CA LEU A 565 46.59 13.43 -45.23
C LEU A 565 46.41 13.06 -43.76
N ILE A 566 46.32 11.76 -43.47
CA ILE A 566 46.28 11.21 -42.11
C ILE A 566 47.30 10.08 -41.96
N PRO A 567 48.00 9.97 -40.80
CA PRO A 567 49.02 8.97 -40.56
C PRO A 567 48.45 7.56 -40.38
N ILE A 568 49.29 6.55 -40.65
CA ILE A 568 49.08 5.16 -40.27
C ILE A 568 49.80 4.90 -38.93
N VAL A 569 49.07 4.48 -37.90
CA VAL A 569 49.59 4.17 -36.57
C VAL A 569 49.60 2.66 -36.31
N GLY A 570 50.56 2.19 -35.52
CA GLY A 570 50.63 0.80 -35.07
C GLY A 570 49.93 0.64 -33.73
N ASP A 571 48.77 -0.02 -33.69
CA ASP A 571 48.00 -0.23 -32.44
C ASP A 571 47.34 -1.61 -32.42
N GLU A 572 47.33 -2.25 -31.26
CA GLU A 572 46.73 -3.58 -31.04
C GLU A 572 45.20 -3.58 -31.20
N HIS A 573 44.55 -2.40 -31.11
CA HIS A 573 43.12 -2.27 -31.36
C HIS A 573 42.72 -2.73 -32.78
N ALA A 574 43.62 -2.60 -33.75
CA ALA A 574 43.43 -3.20 -35.07
C ALA A 574 43.65 -4.72 -34.98
N ASP A 575 42.56 -5.49 -35.06
CA ASP A 575 42.60 -6.95 -35.06
C ASP A 575 42.89 -7.48 -36.48
N PRO A 576 44.02 -8.19 -36.72
CA PRO A 576 44.34 -8.76 -38.03
C PRO A 576 43.28 -9.74 -38.58
N GLU A 577 42.51 -10.39 -37.71
CA GLU A 577 41.48 -11.38 -38.07
C GLU A 577 40.10 -10.75 -38.31
N PHE A 578 39.89 -9.49 -37.91
CA PHE A 578 38.61 -8.81 -38.06
C PHE A 578 38.58 -7.83 -39.25
N GLY A 579 37.56 -7.96 -40.10
CA GLY A 579 37.38 -7.08 -41.26
C GLY A 579 38.57 -7.17 -42.22
N THR A 580 39.29 -6.07 -42.38
CA THR A 580 40.49 -5.97 -43.24
C THR A 580 41.81 -5.96 -42.46
N GLY A 581 41.76 -5.92 -41.12
CA GLY A 581 42.93 -5.63 -40.28
C GLY A 581 43.36 -4.16 -40.28
N VAL A 582 42.57 -3.27 -40.89
CA VAL A 582 42.80 -1.83 -41.00
C VAL A 582 41.58 -1.08 -40.48
N VAL A 583 41.77 -0.24 -39.46
CA VAL A 583 40.69 0.46 -38.75
C VAL A 583 40.86 1.96 -38.89
N LYS A 584 39.80 2.70 -39.26
CA LYS A 584 39.83 4.18 -39.20
C LYS A 584 39.79 4.63 -37.74
N ILE A 585 40.53 5.68 -37.39
CA ILE A 585 40.58 6.21 -36.03
C ILE A 585 39.89 7.58 -35.99
N THR A 586 38.73 7.59 -35.31
CA THR A 586 37.81 8.72 -35.09
C THR A 586 37.63 9.04 -33.60
N PRO A 587 38.62 9.64 -32.92
CA PRO A 587 38.62 9.76 -31.47
C PRO A 587 37.42 10.49 -30.86
N ALA A 588 36.74 11.36 -31.61
CA ALA A 588 35.58 12.09 -31.11
C ALA A 588 34.23 11.37 -31.29
N HIS A 589 34.20 10.20 -31.95
CA HIS A 589 32.96 9.50 -32.35
C HIS A 589 32.94 7.99 -32.05
N ASP A 590 34.00 7.43 -31.49
CA ASP A 590 34.05 6.03 -31.03
C ASP A 590 34.93 5.89 -29.76
N PRO A 591 34.45 5.19 -28.70
CA PRO A 591 35.18 5.08 -27.45
C PRO A 591 36.53 4.36 -27.56
N ASN A 592 36.65 3.36 -28.44
CA ASN A 592 37.92 2.66 -28.64
C ASN A 592 38.90 3.55 -29.42
N ASP A 593 38.41 4.24 -30.46
CA ASP A 593 39.22 5.21 -31.21
C ASP A 593 39.71 6.35 -30.32
N PHE A 594 38.91 6.76 -29.33
CA PHE A 594 39.32 7.75 -28.33
C PHE A 594 40.54 7.27 -27.53
N LEU A 595 40.54 6.01 -27.08
CA LEU A 595 41.66 5.42 -26.36
C LEU A 595 42.91 5.24 -27.25
N VAL A 596 42.73 4.86 -28.52
CA VAL A 596 43.83 4.86 -29.52
C VAL A 596 44.37 6.28 -29.67
N GLY A 597 43.49 7.27 -29.80
CA GLY A 597 43.83 8.68 -29.89
C GLY A 597 44.64 9.16 -28.69
N GLN A 598 44.30 8.73 -27.47
CA GLN A 598 45.09 9.04 -26.27
C GLN A 598 46.47 8.37 -26.28
N ARG A 599 46.56 7.08 -26.65
CA ARG A 599 47.84 6.34 -26.70
C ARG A 599 48.82 6.93 -27.71
N HIS A 600 48.31 7.44 -28.84
CA HIS A 600 49.13 7.98 -29.94
C HIS A 600 49.12 9.52 -30.02
N ASN A 601 48.52 10.21 -29.05
CA ASN A 601 48.41 11.67 -28.99
C ASN A 601 47.81 12.28 -30.28
N LEU A 602 46.71 11.71 -30.76
CA LEU A 602 46.01 12.14 -31.98
C LEU A 602 44.97 13.24 -31.68
N PRO A 603 44.72 14.16 -32.63
CA PRO A 603 43.66 15.17 -32.48
C PRO A 603 42.27 14.56 -32.33
N GLN A 604 41.37 15.24 -31.62
CA GLN A 604 39.99 14.79 -31.41
C GLN A 604 39.03 15.70 -32.19
N VAL A 605 38.62 15.26 -33.39
CA VAL A 605 37.86 16.09 -34.33
C VAL A 605 36.37 15.73 -34.31
N ASN A 606 35.54 16.58 -33.69
CA ASN A 606 34.08 16.40 -33.69
C ASN A 606 33.44 16.99 -34.97
N VAL A 607 32.71 16.17 -35.74
CA VAL A 607 32.06 16.54 -37.01
C VAL A 607 30.53 16.63 -36.91
N MET A 608 29.98 16.52 -35.70
CA MET A 608 28.54 16.58 -35.43
C MET A 608 28.19 17.68 -34.43
N ASN A 609 27.03 18.30 -34.63
CA ASN A 609 26.38 19.21 -33.70
C ASN A 609 25.66 18.44 -32.57
N ASP A 610 25.17 19.17 -31.56
CA ASP A 610 24.47 18.62 -30.39
C ASP A 610 23.21 17.81 -30.73
N ASP A 611 22.58 18.05 -31.87
CA ASP A 611 21.39 17.34 -32.33
C ASP A 611 21.68 16.16 -33.26
N GLY A 612 22.97 15.84 -33.47
CA GLY A 612 23.40 14.77 -34.36
C GLY A 612 23.35 15.13 -35.84
N THR A 613 23.14 16.41 -36.19
CA THR A 613 23.37 16.90 -37.56
C THR A 613 24.87 17.11 -37.81
N MET A 614 25.30 16.97 -39.06
CA MET A 614 26.70 17.20 -39.44
C MET A 614 27.05 18.69 -39.38
N ASN A 615 28.25 19.03 -38.88
CA ASN A 615 28.74 20.42 -38.83
C ASN A 615 29.58 20.79 -40.07
N ASP A 616 30.16 22.00 -40.08
CA ASP A 616 30.92 22.54 -41.23
C ASP A 616 32.15 21.70 -41.63
N LEU A 617 32.67 20.85 -40.73
CA LEU A 617 33.79 19.94 -41.02
C LEU A 617 33.39 18.78 -41.94
N ALA A 618 32.09 18.58 -42.17
CA ALA A 618 31.57 17.59 -43.11
C ALA A 618 31.34 18.15 -44.53
N PHE A 619 31.89 19.32 -44.87
CA PHE A 619 31.85 19.90 -46.23
C PHE A 619 30.43 20.01 -46.81
N GLU A 620 30.16 19.40 -47.96
CA GLU A 620 28.87 19.44 -48.65
C GLU A 620 27.75 18.71 -47.90
N PHE A 621 28.08 17.98 -46.84
CA PHE A 621 27.12 17.25 -45.99
C PHE A 621 26.70 18.04 -44.74
N ALA A 622 27.25 19.25 -44.53
CA ALA A 622 26.89 20.10 -43.39
C ALA A 622 25.39 20.38 -43.33
N GLY A 623 24.80 20.29 -42.14
CA GLY A 623 23.37 20.48 -41.87
C GLY A 623 22.48 19.25 -42.12
N MET A 624 22.99 18.17 -42.72
CA MET A 624 22.23 16.92 -42.87
C MET A 624 22.14 16.16 -41.55
N ASP A 625 21.03 15.44 -41.30
CA ASP A 625 21.00 14.43 -40.24
C ASP A 625 22.03 13.32 -40.54
N ARG A 626 22.69 12.80 -39.50
CA ARG A 626 23.74 11.77 -39.63
C ARG A 626 23.36 10.55 -40.47
N PHE A 627 22.10 10.10 -40.44
CA PHE A 627 21.67 8.95 -41.24
C PHE A 627 21.43 9.32 -42.71
N GLU A 628 21.02 10.55 -42.97
CA GLU A 628 20.93 11.11 -44.33
C GLU A 628 22.35 11.34 -44.90
N ALA A 629 23.23 11.95 -44.11
CA ALA A 629 24.64 12.13 -44.43
C ALA A 629 25.32 10.79 -44.73
N ARG A 630 25.05 9.74 -43.94
CA ARG A 630 25.55 8.38 -44.21
C ARG A 630 25.22 7.90 -45.62
N LYS A 631 23.97 8.08 -46.07
CA LYS A 631 23.55 7.68 -47.42
C LYS A 631 24.22 8.53 -48.49
N ALA A 632 24.31 9.84 -48.28
CA ALA A 632 24.91 10.78 -49.22
C ALA A 632 26.43 10.55 -49.36
N VAL A 633 27.14 10.32 -48.26
CA VAL A 633 28.57 10.00 -48.23
C VAL A 633 28.85 8.70 -48.98
N VAL A 634 28.04 7.66 -48.76
CA VAL A 634 28.19 6.38 -49.47
C VAL A 634 28.01 6.56 -50.98
N ALA A 635 27.00 7.32 -51.41
CA ALA A 635 26.79 7.63 -52.83
C ALA A 635 27.98 8.41 -53.42
N LYS A 636 28.57 9.34 -52.64
CA LYS A 636 29.76 10.08 -53.07
C LYS A 636 30.99 9.20 -53.18
N LEU A 637 31.20 8.28 -52.24
CA LEU A 637 32.29 7.30 -52.27
C LEU A 637 32.16 6.37 -53.48
N GLU A 638 30.94 6.00 -53.88
CA GLU A 638 30.68 5.24 -55.09
C GLU A 638 30.99 6.07 -56.36
N GLU A 639 30.55 7.33 -56.41
CA GLU A 639 30.83 8.27 -57.51
C GLU A 639 32.32 8.44 -57.78
N ILE A 640 33.13 8.58 -56.72
CA ILE A 640 34.60 8.74 -56.84
C ILE A 640 35.36 7.42 -56.93
N GLY A 641 34.67 6.28 -56.94
CA GLY A 641 35.28 4.94 -57.04
C GLY A 641 36.06 4.49 -55.80
N ALA A 642 35.83 5.11 -54.64
CA ALA A 642 36.49 4.75 -53.38
C ALA A 642 35.72 3.66 -52.59
N LEU A 643 34.45 3.43 -52.88
CA LEU A 643 33.65 2.36 -52.28
C LEU A 643 33.99 1.00 -52.92
N VAL A 644 34.37 0.02 -52.09
CA VAL A 644 34.75 -1.35 -52.54
C VAL A 644 33.55 -2.28 -52.51
N LYS A 645 32.90 -2.40 -51.35
CA LYS A 645 31.71 -3.23 -51.14
C LYS A 645 30.92 -2.78 -49.92
N ILE A 646 29.65 -3.19 -49.87
CA ILE A 646 28.79 -3.03 -48.70
C ILE A 646 28.35 -4.42 -48.25
N GLU A 647 28.65 -4.77 -47.01
CA GLU A 647 28.32 -6.06 -46.42
C GLU A 647 27.25 -5.89 -45.34
N LYS A 648 26.07 -6.48 -45.52
CA LYS A 648 24.99 -6.38 -44.53
C LYS A 648 25.34 -7.14 -43.26
N ARG A 649 25.08 -6.55 -42.10
CA ARG A 649 25.38 -7.18 -40.81
C ARG A 649 24.40 -6.72 -39.73
N VAL A 650 23.94 -7.68 -38.94
CA VAL A 650 23.26 -7.39 -37.67
C VAL A 650 24.32 -7.14 -36.60
N HIS A 651 24.21 -6.01 -35.92
CA HIS A 651 25.10 -5.66 -34.81
C HIS A 651 24.32 -4.98 -33.71
N SER A 652 24.88 -5.00 -32.50
CA SER A 652 24.27 -4.40 -31.33
C SER A 652 24.54 -2.89 -31.31
N VAL A 653 23.47 -2.09 -31.32
CA VAL A 653 23.54 -0.61 -31.35
C VAL A 653 22.90 -0.05 -30.10
N GLY A 654 23.60 0.84 -29.42
CA GLY A 654 23.11 1.56 -28.26
C GLY A 654 21.98 2.54 -28.61
N HIS A 655 20.87 2.44 -27.89
CA HIS A 655 19.75 3.37 -27.97
C HIS A 655 19.46 3.96 -26.59
N SER A 656 19.07 5.23 -26.56
CA SER A 656 18.64 5.90 -25.33
C SER A 656 17.46 5.13 -24.73
N GLU A 657 17.56 4.71 -23.47
CA GLU A 657 16.43 4.11 -22.75
C GLU A 657 15.21 5.05 -22.75
N ARG A 658 15.45 6.37 -22.78
CA ARG A 658 14.44 7.39 -22.57
C ARG A 658 13.77 7.82 -23.87
N THR A 659 14.53 8.33 -24.83
CA THR A 659 13.99 8.84 -26.10
C THR A 659 13.88 7.76 -27.16
N GLY A 660 14.60 6.64 -26.99
CA GLY A 660 14.64 5.53 -27.94
C GLY A 660 15.52 5.76 -29.16
N VAL A 661 16.17 6.93 -29.30
CA VAL A 661 17.06 7.24 -30.43
C VAL A 661 18.40 6.53 -30.30
N VAL A 662 19.12 6.36 -31.42
CA VAL A 662 20.50 5.83 -31.41
C VAL A 662 21.42 6.82 -30.68
N VAL A 663 22.16 6.31 -29.71
CA VAL A 663 23.14 7.06 -28.91
C VAL A 663 24.37 7.36 -29.76
N GLU A 664 24.87 8.59 -29.62
CA GLU A 664 26.08 9.04 -30.28
C GLU A 664 27.24 9.06 -29.29
N PRO A 665 28.31 8.27 -29.49
CA PRO A 665 29.57 8.53 -28.79
C PRO A 665 30.08 9.89 -29.25
N ARG A 666 30.32 10.79 -28.31
CA ARG A 666 30.69 12.17 -28.63
C ARG A 666 31.69 12.72 -27.62
N LEU A 667 32.68 13.46 -28.11
CA LEU A 667 33.55 14.24 -27.25
C LEU A 667 32.79 15.39 -26.58
N SER A 668 32.85 15.46 -25.26
CA SER A 668 32.24 16.54 -24.50
C SER A 668 33.10 16.94 -23.32
N THR A 669 33.14 18.24 -23.01
CA THR A 669 33.75 18.75 -21.77
C THR A 669 32.80 18.46 -20.61
N GLN A 670 33.24 17.69 -19.63
CA GLN A 670 32.45 17.28 -18.47
C GLN A 670 33.27 17.43 -17.17
N TRP A 671 32.56 17.37 -16.05
CA TRP A 671 33.13 17.29 -14.71
C TRP A 671 33.22 15.83 -14.25
N PHE A 672 34.34 15.47 -13.63
CA PHE A 672 34.66 14.12 -13.20
C PHE A 672 35.10 14.09 -11.75
N VAL A 673 34.81 12.99 -11.05
CA VAL A 673 35.43 12.62 -9.78
C VAL A 673 36.46 11.53 -10.02
N LYS A 674 37.71 11.77 -9.59
CA LYS A 674 38.79 10.79 -9.59
C LYS A 674 38.50 9.67 -8.58
N MET A 675 38.36 8.45 -9.07
CA MET A 675 37.87 7.35 -8.24
C MET A 675 38.97 6.54 -7.56
N ASP A 676 40.22 6.57 -8.03
CA ASP A 676 41.30 5.69 -7.57
C ASP A 676 41.48 5.69 -6.03
N GLN A 677 41.65 6.87 -5.42
CA GLN A 677 41.86 6.95 -3.97
C GLN A 677 40.58 6.67 -3.17
N LEU A 678 39.42 7.13 -3.66
CA LEU A 678 38.12 6.88 -3.03
C LEU A 678 37.79 5.38 -2.97
N ALA A 679 38.07 4.67 -4.07
CA ALA A 679 37.91 3.23 -4.19
C ALA A 679 38.82 2.47 -3.22
N LYS A 680 40.11 2.82 -3.19
CA LYS A 680 41.09 2.22 -2.25
C LYS A 680 40.66 2.39 -0.80
N ASN A 681 40.16 3.57 -0.42
CA ASN A 681 39.67 3.82 0.94
C ASN A 681 38.45 2.96 1.27
N ALA A 682 37.51 2.83 0.32
CA ALA A 682 36.30 2.03 0.50
C ALA A 682 36.59 0.52 0.61
N ILE A 683 37.55 0.01 -0.17
CA ILE A 683 38.05 -1.36 -0.06
C ILE A 683 38.74 -1.57 1.28
N ALA A 684 39.68 -0.69 1.66
CA ALA A 684 40.42 -0.81 2.91
C ALA A 684 39.50 -0.79 4.14
N ASN A 685 38.37 -0.06 4.09
CA ASN A 685 37.40 -0.04 5.18
C ASN A 685 36.81 -1.44 5.48
N GLN A 686 36.68 -2.31 4.48
CA GLN A 686 36.16 -3.68 4.65
C GLN A 686 37.07 -4.58 5.49
N ASP A 687 38.34 -4.21 5.66
CA ASP A 687 39.31 -4.90 6.51
C ASP A 687 39.40 -4.32 7.94
N THR A 688 38.51 -3.40 8.31
CA THR A 688 38.49 -2.74 9.62
C THR A 688 37.30 -3.16 10.48
N ASP A 689 37.31 -2.78 11.75
CA ASP A 689 36.15 -2.95 12.65
C ASP A 689 34.97 -2.03 12.26
N ASP A 690 35.18 -1.00 11.42
CA ASP A 690 34.12 -0.11 10.90
C ASP A 690 33.64 -0.53 9.50
N LYS A 691 33.82 -1.81 9.15
CA LYS A 691 33.32 -2.38 7.89
C LYS A 691 31.79 -2.39 7.83
N VAL A 692 31.28 -2.27 6.61
CA VAL A 692 29.86 -2.44 6.31
C VAL A 692 29.53 -3.93 6.22
N GLU A 693 28.60 -4.41 7.02
CA GLU A 693 28.16 -5.81 7.01
C GLU A 693 27.04 -6.02 5.99
N PHE A 694 27.32 -6.80 4.93
CA PHE A 694 26.33 -7.15 3.90
C PHE A 694 25.51 -8.37 4.26
N TYR A 695 24.20 -8.30 4.03
CA TYR A 695 23.25 -9.38 4.21
C TYR A 695 22.49 -9.62 2.90
N PRO A 696 22.73 -10.77 2.21
CA PRO A 696 23.69 -11.82 2.51
C PRO A 696 25.17 -11.42 2.27
N PRO A 697 26.13 -12.09 2.95
CA PRO A 697 27.57 -11.73 2.88
C PRO A 697 28.19 -11.69 1.49
N ARG A 698 27.68 -12.50 0.54
CA ARG A 698 28.18 -12.56 -0.85
C ARG A 698 28.15 -11.21 -1.60
N PHE A 699 27.31 -10.25 -1.16
CA PHE A 699 27.27 -8.93 -1.79
C PHE A 699 28.47 -8.05 -1.43
N ASN A 700 29.22 -8.39 -0.39
CA ASN A 700 30.52 -7.78 -0.13
C ASN A 700 31.49 -8.03 -1.30
N ASP A 701 31.56 -9.27 -1.81
CA ASP A 701 32.42 -9.61 -2.95
C ASP A 701 31.99 -8.83 -4.21
N THR A 702 30.69 -8.64 -4.40
CA THR A 702 30.14 -7.84 -5.51
C THR A 702 30.55 -6.37 -5.38
N PHE A 703 30.50 -5.81 -4.17
CA PHE A 703 30.96 -4.45 -3.88
C PHE A 703 32.47 -4.29 -4.13
N LEU A 704 33.29 -5.22 -3.63
CA LEU A 704 34.75 -5.19 -3.79
C LEU A 704 35.17 -5.27 -5.26
N GLN A 705 34.63 -6.22 -6.02
CA GLN A 705 34.92 -6.36 -7.45
C GLN A 705 34.58 -5.11 -8.26
N TRP A 706 33.48 -4.42 -7.90
CA TRP A 706 33.12 -3.16 -8.53
C TRP A 706 34.11 -2.05 -8.17
N MET A 707 34.54 -1.97 -6.91
CA MET A 707 35.50 -0.95 -6.47
C MET A 707 36.89 -1.15 -7.06
N GLU A 708 37.32 -2.39 -7.30
CA GLU A 708 38.61 -2.70 -7.94
C GLU A 708 38.70 -2.24 -9.39
N ASN A 709 37.57 -2.17 -10.11
CA ASN A 709 37.50 -1.88 -11.55
C ASN A 709 36.81 -0.54 -11.87
N VAL A 710 36.62 0.33 -10.88
CA VAL A 710 35.89 1.58 -11.05
C VAL A 710 36.67 2.58 -11.92
N HIS A 711 35.94 3.34 -12.74
CA HIS A 711 36.48 4.41 -13.57
C HIS A 711 36.11 5.78 -12.99
N ASP A 712 36.79 6.85 -13.44
CA ASP A 712 36.45 8.21 -13.02
C ASP A 712 34.99 8.54 -13.34
N TRP A 713 34.29 9.07 -12.34
CA TRP A 713 32.84 9.24 -12.39
C TRP A 713 32.48 10.58 -13.02
N VAL A 714 31.78 10.54 -14.16
CA VAL A 714 31.17 11.71 -14.81
C VAL A 714 30.03 12.26 -13.94
N ILE A 715 30.19 13.45 -13.38
CA ILE A 715 29.22 14.08 -12.46
C ILE A 715 28.41 15.21 -13.06
N SER A 716 28.74 15.76 -14.23
CA SER A 716 27.93 16.80 -14.89
C SER A 716 26.86 16.22 -15.81
N ARG A 717 25.74 16.94 -15.93
CA ARG A 717 24.60 16.62 -16.80
C ARG A 717 24.04 17.91 -17.40
N GLN A 718 23.73 17.88 -18.70
CA GLN A 718 23.16 19.02 -19.46
C GLN A 718 21.63 19.06 -19.29
N LEU A 719 21.18 19.02 -18.03
CA LEU A 719 19.78 19.05 -17.63
C LEU A 719 19.47 20.40 -16.97
N TRP A 720 18.20 20.75 -16.89
CA TRP A 720 17.77 21.94 -16.16
C TRP A 720 17.40 21.60 -14.72
N TRP A 721 16.90 20.39 -14.48
CA TRP A 721 16.52 19.89 -13.16
C TRP A 721 17.66 19.13 -12.46
N GLY A 722 18.12 19.65 -11.33
CA GLY A 722 19.20 19.10 -10.52
C GLY A 722 19.95 20.18 -9.75
N HIS A 723 20.97 19.79 -8.98
CA HIS A 723 21.85 20.75 -8.31
C HIS A 723 22.77 21.42 -9.33
N GLN A 724 22.62 22.72 -9.56
CA GLN A 724 23.50 23.43 -10.47
C GLN A 724 24.96 23.40 -9.96
N ILE A 725 25.91 23.16 -10.87
CA ILE A 725 27.32 23.04 -10.51
C ILE A 725 27.82 24.38 -9.94
N PRO A 726 28.48 24.38 -8.76
CA PRO A 726 28.96 25.61 -8.13
C PRO A 726 30.31 26.05 -8.72
N ALA A 727 30.33 26.29 -10.03
CA ALA A 727 31.44 26.85 -10.79
C ALA A 727 30.93 28.06 -11.60
N TRP A 728 31.74 29.11 -11.73
CA TRP A 728 31.40 30.34 -12.45
C TRP A 728 32.51 30.71 -13.42
N TYR A 729 32.12 31.31 -14.54
CA TYR A 729 33.02 31.75 -15.61
C TYR A 729 32.79 33.24 -15.90
N ASN A 730 33.86 33.99 -16.13
CA ASN A 730 33.79 35.37 -16.63
C ASN A 730 34.11 35.44 -18.14
N ALA A 731 33.98 36.63 -18.72
CA ALA A 731 34.20 36.86 -20.15
C ALA A 731 35.66 36.62 -20.58
N GLU A 732 36.61 36.75 -19.65
CA GLU A 732 38.04 36.50 -19.83
C GLU A 732 38.39 35.01 -19.82
N GLY A 733 37.45 34.13 -19.48
CA GLY A 733 37.63 32.69 -19.42
C GLY A 733 38.20 32.18 -18.09
N GLU A 734 38.25 33.02 -17.05
CA GLU A 734 38.61 32.58 -15.70
C GLU A 734 37.48 31.75 -15.10
N MET A 735 37.83 30.68 -14.38
CA MET A 735 36.90 29.81 -13.68
C MET A 735 37.07 29.94 -12.17
N TYR A 736 35.97 30.17 -11.46
CA TYR A 736 35.91 30.19 -10.00
C TYR A 736 35.00 29.05 -9.51
N VAL A 737 35.41 28.34 -8.45
CA VAL A 737 34.62 27.29 -7.80
C VAL A 737 34.49 27.62 -6.32
N GLY A 738 33.26 27.71 -5.82
CA GLY A 738 32.98 28.13 -4.45
C GLY A 738 31.56 27.78 -4.00
N GLU A 739 31.31 27.73 -2.69
CA GLU A 739 29.96 27.40 -2.21
C GLU A 739 28.96 28.53 -2.51
N GLU A 740 29.46 29.75 -2.61
CA GLU A 740 28.73 30.96 -2.97
C GLU A 740 29.33 31.60 -4.22
N ALA A 741 28.53 32.36 -4.96
CA ALA A 741 28.95 33.07 -6.16
C ALA A 741 30.08 34.07 -5.85
N PRO A 742 31.02 34.29 -6.80
CA PRO A 742 32.08 35.28 -6.64
C PRO A 742 31.51 36.70 -6.59
N GLU A 743 32.20 37.61 -5.88
CA GLU A 743 31.80 39.02 -5.82
C GLU A 743 32.06 39.73 -7.16
N GLY A 744 31.10 40.55 -7.61
CA GLY A 744 31.19 41.37 -8.82
C GLY A 744 30.25 40.93 -9.94
N ASP A 745 29.98 41.84 -10.88
CA ASP A 745 29.17 41.56 -12.07
C ASP A 745 30.01 40.85 -13.16
N GLY A 746 29.36 40.08 -14.05
CA GLY A 746 30.01 39.46 -15.21
C GLY A 746 30.39 37.98 -15.04
N TRP A 747 30.00 37.35 -13.93
CA TRP A 747 30.13 35.92 -13.72
C TRP A 747 28.86 35.17 -14.12
N THR A 748 29.01 34.11 -14.91
CA THR A 748 27.93 33.19 -15.28
C THR A 748 28.20 31.84 -14.63
N GLN A 749 27.24 31.33 -13.88
CA GLN A 749 27.35 29.98 -13.30
C GLN A 749 27.31 28.92 -14.40
N ASP A 750 28.04 27.83 -14.20
CA ASP A 750 27.97 26.63 -15.04
C ASP A 750 26.50 26.19 -15.16
N GLU A 751 26.02 26.05 -16.40
CA GLU A 751 24.60 25.75 -16.65
C GLU A 751 24.26 24.29 -16.37
N ASP A 752 25.28 23.43 -16.34
CA ASP A 752 25.17 22.01 -16.02
C ASP A 752 24.69 21.80 -14.58
N VAL A 753 24.02 20.67 -14.39
CA VAL A 753 23.64 20.17 -13.07
C VAL A 753 24.43 18.91 -12.73
N LEU A 754 24.49 18.61 -11.44
CA LEU A 754 25.12 17.40 -10.93
C LEU A 754 24.24 16.17 -11.18
N ASP A 755 24.91 15.04 -11.41
CA ASP A 755 24.33 13.70 -11.41
C ASP A 755 23.50 13.48 -10.14
N THR A 756 22.30 12.92 -10.29
CA THR A 756 21.41 12.61 -9.15
C THR A 756 22.13 11.78 -8.10
N TRP A 757 22.95 10.83 -8.52
CA TRP A 757 23.71 9.98 -7.61
C TRP A 757 24.77 10.73 -6.79
N PHE A 758 25.16 11.94 -7.22
CA PHE A 758 26.05 12.81 -6.45
C PHE A 758 25.40 13.33 -5.18
N SER A 759 24.13 13.74 -5.25
CA SER A 759 23.40 14.17 -4.05
C SER A 759 22.86 12.99 -3.25
N SER A 760 22.31 11.96 -3.91
CA SER A 760 21.76 10.78 -3.24
C SER A 760 22.82 9.96 -2.50
N ALA A 761 24.10 10.04 -2.88
CA ALA A 761 25.20 9.42 -2.13
C ALA A 761 25.45 10.05 -0.74
N LEU A 762 24.94 11.26 -0.49
CA LEU A 762 25.07 11.94 0.80
C LEU A 762 23.96 11.56 1.80
N TRP A 763 22.95 10.82 1.33
CA TRP A 763 21.68 10.58 2.02
C TRP A 763 21.80 10.12 3.48
N PRO A 764 22.70 9.20 3.88
CA PRO A 764 22.77 8.69 5.26
C PRO A 764 23.13 9.74 6.31
N PHE A 765 23.78 10.83 5.91
CA PHE A 765 24.24 11.87 6.83
C PHE A 765 23.69 13.26 6.53
N SER A 766 23.49 13.61 5.25
CA SER A 766 22.90 14.91 4.89
C SER A 766 21.46 15.06 5.38
N THR A 767 20.70 13.97 5.39
CA THR A 767 19.33 13.94 5.92
C THR A 767 19.27 14.23 7.42
N MET A 768 20.35 13.90 8.15
CA MET A 768 20.51 14.10 9.59
C MET A 768 21.10 15.47 9.95
N GLY A 769 21.19 16.40 8.99
CA GLY A 769 21.63 17.79 9.21
C GLY A 769 23.10 18.07 8.89
N TRP A 770 23.87 17.08 8.43
CA TRP A 770 25.19 17.36 7.83
C TRP A 770 25.02 18.27 6.60
N PRO A 771 25.84 19.32 6.39
CA PRO A 771 27.21 19.50 6.87
C PRO A 771 27.39 20.14 8.24
N ASP A 772 26.32 20.44 8.97
CA ASP A 772 26.44 20.84 10.36
C ASP A 772 26.77 19.62 11.24
N ALA A 773 28.06 19.43 11.54
CA ALA A 773 28.54 18.36 12.41
C ALA A 773 28.01 18.49 13.85
N ASP A 774 27.48 19.66 14.24
CA ASP A 774 26.89 19.87 15.54
C ASP A 774 25.41 19.46 15.65
N SER A 775 24.76 19.15 14.51
CA SER A 775 23.38 18.66 14.45
C SER A 775 23.13 17.50 15.41
N GLU A 776 22.05 17.60 16.20
CA GLU A 776 21.66 16.58 17.17
C GLU A 776 21.33 15.25 16.50
N ASP A 777 20.59 15.28 15.38
CA ASP A 777 20.23 14.08 14.63
C ASP A 777 21.48 13.40 14.03
N PHE A 778 22.45 14.17 13.53
CA PHE A 778 23.71 13.62 13.01
C PHE A 778 24.55 12.95 14.11
N LYS A 779 24.64 13.57 15.29
CA LYS A 779 25.39 12.99 16.42
C LYS A 779 24.72 11.72 16.97
N ARG A 780 23.39 11.65 16.95
CA ARG A 780 22.64 10.56 17.58
C ARG A 780 22.36 9.39 16.64
N TYR A 781 22.08 9.65 15.36
CA TYR A 781 21.56 8.64 14.44
C TYR A 781 22.51 8.30 13.28
N PHE A 782 23.71 8.92 13.19
CA PHE A 782 24.73 8.57 12.20
C PHE A 782 26.01 7.97 12.85
N PRO A 783 26.58 6.86 12.33
CA PRO A 783 26.14 6.05 11.17
C PRO A 783 24.74 5.47 11.33
N THR A 784 24.03 5.23 10.22
CA THR A 784 22.72 4.58 10.31
C THR A 784 22.86 3.11 10.71
N SER A 785 21.85 2.53 11.34
CA SER A 785 21.94 1.15 11.85
C SER A 785 21.75 0.11 10.74
N THR A 786 20.87 0.38 9.79
CA THR A 786 20.61 -0.53 8.66
C THR A 786 20.20 0.24 7.42
N LEU A 787 20.79 -0.11 6.28
CA LEU A 787 20.27 0.21 4.96
C LEU A 787 19.55 -1.02 4.40
N VAL A 788 18.33 -0.85 3.89
CA VAL A 788 17.62 -1.91 3.15
C VAL A 788 17.47 -1.42 1.71
N THR A 789 17.79 -2.26 0.72
CA THR A 789 17.65 -1.91 -0.69
C THR A 789 17.72 -3.14 -1.61
N GLY A 790 17.34 -2.99 -2.89
CA GLY A 790 17.54 -3.99 -3.93
C GLY A 790 18.99 -4.10 -4.41
N TYR A 791 19.38 -5.27 -4.94
CA TYR A 791 20.73 -5.48 -5.50
C TYR A 791 21.03 -4.63 -6.73
N ASP A 792 20.01 -4.10 -7.39
CA ASP A 792 20.12 -3.32 -8.62
C ASP A 792 20.78 -1.95 -8.43
N ILE A 793 20.81 -1.44 -7.18
CA ILE A 793 21.44 -0.15 -6.86
C ILE A 793 22.65 -0.24 -5.92
N ILE A 794 23.26 -1.43 -5.78
CA ILE A 794 24.54 -1.58 -5.06
C ILE A 794 25.59 -0.64 -5.64
N PHE A 795 25.80 -0.69 -6.96
CA PHE A 795 26.83 0.10 -7.63
C PHE A 795 26.51 1.60 -7.66
N PHE A 796 25.25 1.95 -7.93
CA PHE A 796 24.85 3.35 -8.12
C PHE A 796 24.70 4.12 -6.82
N TRP A 797 24.38 3.44 -5.72
CA TRP A 797 23.97 4.10 -4.50
C TRP A 797 24.75 3.60 -3.28
N VAL A 798 24.70 2.29 -2.99
CA VAL A 798 25.37 1.73 -1.80
C VAL A 798 26.86 2.04 -1.81
N SER A 799 27.55 1.72 -2.91
CA SER A 799 28.98 1.98 -3.03
C SER A 799 29.32 3.47 -2.93
N ARG A 800 28.48 4.34 -3.51
CA ARG A 800 28.68 5.78 -3.46
C ARG A 800 28.50 6.37 -2.07
N MET A 801 27.51 5.90 -1.33
CA MET A 801 27.33 6.26 0.07
C MET A 801 28.54 5.86 0.91
N ILE A 802 29.11 4.67 0.66
CA ILE A 802 30.29 4.19 1.38
C ILE A 802 31.49 5.12 1.16
N PHE A 803 31.92 5.32 -0.09
CA PHE A 803 33.13 6.11 -0.31
C PHE A 803 32.96 7.59 0.05
N GLN A 804 31.76 8.18 -0.13
CA GLN A 804 31.54 9.57 0.25
C GLN A 804 31.48 9.73 1.77
N SER A 805 30.79 8.83 2.47
CA SER A 805 30.74 8.88 3.94
C SER A 805 32.14 8.76 4.56
N LEU A 806 32.97 7.83 4.07
CA LEU A 806 34.34 7.68 4.54
C LEU A 806 35.16 8.94 4.29
N GLU A 807 35.00 9.56 3.12
CA GLU A 807 35.74 10.78 2.77
C GLU A 807 35.36 12.00 3.63
N PHE A 808 34.08 12.19 3.93
CA PHE A 808 33.60 13.40 4.60
C PHE A 808 33.40 13.25 6.10
N THR A 809 33.18 12.02 6.58
CA THR A 809 32.85 11.75 7.97
C THR A 809 33.86 10.84 8.67
N GLY A 810 34.76 10.19 7.91
CA GLY A 810 35.72 9.21 8.43
C GLY A 810 35.08 7.93 8.97
N ARG A 811 33.79 7.71 8.71
CA ARG A 811 33.00 6.59 9.24
C ARG A 811 32.17 5.96 8.12
N GLN A 812 31.85 4.68 8.27
CA GLN A 812 30.87 4.02 7.41
C GLN A 812 29.50 4.73 7.45
N PRO A 813 28.72 4.70 6.35
CA PRO A 813 27.40 5.34 6.29
C PRO A 813 26.31 4.58 7.07
N PHE A 814 26.45 3.26 7.13
CA PHE A 814 25.52 2.32 7.75
C PHE A 814 26.29 1.11 8.27
N GLN A 815 25.85 0.52 9.38
CA GLN A 815 26.46 -0.69 9.95
C GLN A 815 26.11 -1.94 9.14
N ASN A 816 24.82 -2.11 8.82
CA ASN A 816 24.30 -3.29 8.11
C ASN A 816 23.67 -2.88 6.77
N VAL A 817 23.83 -3.69 5.73
CA VAL A 817 23.15 -3.56 4.43
C VAL A 817 22.36 -4.82 4.13
N LEU A 818 21.04 -4.75 4.25
CA LEU A 818 20.13 -5.80 3.83
C LEU A 818 19.79 -5.62 2.34
N ILE A 819 20.33 -6.53 1.52
CA ILE A 819 20.05 -6.58 0.09
C ILE A 819 18.91 -7.56 -0.17
N HIS A 820 17.78 -7.07 -0.72
CA HIS A 820 16.70 -7.92 -1.20
C HIS A 820 16.77 -8.12 -2.74
N GLY A 821 16.01 -9.09 -3.24
CA GLY A 821 15.89 -9.33 -4.69
C GLY A 821 14.94 -8.36 -5.39
N LEU A 822 14.55 -8.67 -6.61
CA LEU A 822 13.51 -7.95 -7.34
C LEU A 822 12.21 -8.76 -7.38
N ILE A 823 11.09 -8.06 -7.35
CA ILE A 823 9.79 -8.72 -7.54
C ILE A 823 9.54 -8.96 -9.04
N ARG A 824 9.12 -10.18 -9.36
CA ARG A 824 8.85 -10.69 -10.71
C ARG A 824 7.37 -11.02 -10.86
N ASP A 825 6.91 -11.07 -12.10
CA ASP A 825 5.57 -11.60 -12.40
C ASP A 825 5.45 -13.10 -12.07
N GLU A 826 4.25 -13.67 -12.20
CA GLU A 826 3.98 -15.08 -11.93
C GLU A 826 4.86 -16.04 -12.77
N GLN A 827 5.31 -15.61 -13.96
CA GLN A 827 6.19 -16.39 -14.84
C GLN A 827 7.69 -16.16 -14.55
N GLY A 828 8.03 -15.33 -13.57
CA GLY A 828 9.42 -15.00 -13.21
C GLY A 828 10.06 -13.94 -14.12
N ARG A 829 9.29 -13.26 -14.97
CA ARG A 829 9.81 -12.19 -15.83
C ARG A 829 9.89 -10.88 -15.04
N LYS A 830 10.81 -10.00 -15.45
CA LYS A 830 10.85 -8.63 -14.93
C LYS A 830 9.51 -7.96 -15.21
N MET A 831 8.92 -7.30 -14.21
CA MET A 831 7.74 -6.46 -14.44
C MET A 831 8.15 -5.23 -15.26
N SER A 832 7.41 -4.93 -16.32
CA SER A 832 7.61 -3.76 -17.16
C SER A 832 6.30 -3.26 -17.77
N LYS A 833 6.27 -1.95 -18.08
CA LYS A 833 5.13 -1.34 -18.80
C LYS A 833 4.96 -1.93 -20.20
N SER A 834 6.06 -2.26 -20.89
CA SER A 834 6.03 -2.83 -22.25
C SER A 834 5.42 -4.24 -22.30
N LEU A 835 5.57 -5.03 -21.23
CA LEU A 835 4.96 -6.35 -21.11
C LEU A 835 3.55 -6.32 -20.53
N GLY A 836 3.09 -5.16 -20.03
CA GLY A 836 1.78 -5.01 -19.40
C GLY A 836 1.58 -5.89 -18.16
N ASN A 837 2.67 -6.39 -17.55
CA ASN A 837 2.67 -7.32 -16.43
C ASN A 837 2.95 -6.63 -15.08
N GLY A 838 2.87 -5.30 -15.02
CA GLY A 838 3.01 -4.54 -13.79
C GLY A 838 1.76 -4.68 -12.90
N ILE A 839 1.98 -4.83 -11.60
CA ILE A 839 0.91 -4.95 -10.60
C ILE A 839 1.01 -3.73 -9.67
N ASP A 840 -0.09 -2.98 -9.56
CA ASP A 840 -0.18 -1.85 -8.65
C ASP A 840 -0.39 -2.37 -7.21
N PRO A 841 0.46 -1.99 -6.23
CA PRO A 841 0.25 -2.37 -4.84
C PRO A 841 -1.13 -1.93 -4.32
N MET A 842 -1.69 -0.81 -4.79
CA MET A 842 -2.98 -0.33 -4.34
C MET A 842 -4.13 -1.26 -4.73
N ASP A 843 -4.09 -1.86 -5.92
CA ASP A 843 -5.08 -2.85 -6.37
C ASP A 843 -5.03 -4.11 -5.48
N VAL A 844 -3.83 -4.52 -5.07
CA VAL A 844 -3.63 -5.66 -4.17
C VAL A 844 -4.15 -5.35 -2.76
N ILE A 845 -3.87 -4.15 -2.25
CA ILE A 845 -4.37 -3.67 -0.94
C ILE A 845 -5.90 -3.57 -0.95
N GLU A 846 -6.51 -3.04 -2.01
CA GLU A 846 -7.96 -2.96 -2.10
C GLU A 846 -8.62 -4.35 -2.01
N LYS A 847 -8.00 -5.37 -2.61
CA LYS A 847 -8.52 -6.74 -2.61
C LYS A 847 -8.24 -7.51 -1.31
N TYR A 848 -7.04 -7.39 -0.75
CA TYR A 848 -6.55 -8.25 0.33
C TYR A 848 -6.21 -7.53 1.64
N GLY A 849 -6.08 -6.20 1.62
CA GLY A 849 -5.54 -5.42 2.72
C GLY A 849 -4.01 -5.30 2.70
N ALA A 850 -3.50 -4.30 3.38
CA ALA A 850 -2.07 -4.02 3.51
C ALA A 850 -1.34 -5.12 4.29
N ASP A 851 -1.94 -5.66 5.36
CA ASP A 851 -1.32 -6.70 6.18
C ASP A 851 -1.07 -8.00 5.39
N ALA A 852 -2.00 -8.37 4.49
CA ALA A 852 -1.85 -9.55 3.64
C ALA A 852 -0.69 -9.37 2.66
N LEU A 853 -0.57 -8.18 2.06
CA LEU A 853 0.53 -7.84 1.16
C LEU A 853 1.87 -7.84 1.91
N ARG A 854 1.94 -7.24 3.08
CA ARG A 854 3.16 -7.21 3.90
C ARG A 854 3.61 -8.60 4.34
N TRP A 855 2.67 -9.45 4.75
CA TRP A 855 2.95 -10.85 5.05
C TRP A 855 3.50 -11.61 3.84
N PHE A 856 2.88 -11.44 2.67
CA PHE A 856 3.37 -12.06 1.43
C PHE A 856 4.80 -11.62 1.08
N LEU A 857 5.08 -10.31 1.17
CA LEU A 857 6.37 -9.73 0.80
C LEU A 857 7.50 -10.12 1.77
N SER A 858 7.21 -10.22 3.06
CA SER A 858 8.20 -10.60 4.09
C SER A 858 8.50 -12.10 4.13
N ASN A 859 7.55 -12.95 3.70
CA ASN A 859 7.69 -14.42 3.68
C ASN A 859 8.02 -15.01 2.31
N GLY A 860 8.21 -14.16 1.29
CA GLY A 860 8.28 -14.58 -0.10
C GLY A 860 9.61 -15.18 -0.56
N SER A 861 10.73 -14.83 0.09
CA SER A 861 12.07 -15.31 -0.26
C SER A 861 13.10 -15.06 0.85
N ALA A 862 14.25 -15.73 0.74
CA ALA A 862 15.45 -15.41 1.52
C ALA A 862 16.10 -14.09 1.04
N PRO A 863 16.85 -13.38 1.90
CA PRO A 863 17.58 -12.17 1.51
C PRO A 863 18.39 -12.34 0.21
N GLY A 864 18.29 -11.34 -0.68
CA GLY A 864 18.98 -11.30 -1.97
C GLY A 864 18.39 -12.18 -3.08
N GLN A 865 17.28 -12.89 -2.84
CA GLN A 865 16.59 -13.68 -3.86
C GLN A 865 15.35 -12.97 -4.39
N ASP A 866 15.10 -13.07 -5.70
CA ASP A 866 13.89 -12.54 -6.33
C ASP A 866 12.63 -13.24 -5.82
N VAL A 867 11.52 -12.48 -5.72
CA VAL A 867 10.19 -13.01 -5.34
C VAL A 867 9.29 -13.01 -6.56
N ARG A 868 8.55 -14.11 -6.78
CA ARG A 868 7.47 -14.14 -7.78
C ARG A 868 6.15 -13.77 -7.12
N PHE A 869 5.45 -12.79 -7.67
CA PHE A 869 4.08 -12.49 -7.26
C PHE A 869 3.17 -13.69 -7.53
N SER A 870 2.19 -13.95 -6.65
CA SER A 870 1.21 -15.03 -6.81
C SER A 870 -0.09 -14.70 -6.07
N TYR A 871 -1.20 -14.70 -6.79
CA TYR A 871 -2.51 -14.51 -6.17
C TYR A 871 -2.90 -15.65 -5.22
N GLU A 872 -2.47 -16.89 -5.49
CA GLU A 872 -2.68 -18.03 -4.58
C GLU A 872 -1.99 -17.81 -3.23
N LYS A 873 -0.75 -17.29 -3.24
CA LYS A 873 -0.05 -16.94 -2.00
C LYS A 873 -0.69 -15.74 -1.29
N MET A 874 -1.27 -14.80 -2.03
CA MET A 874 -2.05 -13.70 -1.44
C MET A 874 -3.32 -14.23 -0.75
N ASP A 875 -4.05 -15.16 -1.38
CA ASP A 875 -5.22 -15.82 -0.77
C ASP A 875 -4.81 -16.55 0.53
N ALA A 876 -3.69 -17.27 0.52
CA ALA A 876 -3.15 -17.93 1.70
C ALA A 876 -2.80 -16.92 2.82
N SER A 877 -2.21 -15.77 2.46
CA SER A 877 -1.87 -14.69 3.40
C SER A 877 -3.11 -14.12 4.07
N TRP A 878 -4.16 -13.84 3.29
CA TRP A 878 -5.44 -13.36 3.82
C TRP A 878 -6.13 -14.40 4.71
N ASN A 879 -6.10 -15.69 4.31
CA ASN A 879 -6.67 -16.78 5.10
C ASN A 879 -5.98 -16.91 6.47
N PHE A 880 -4.66 -16.70 6.53
CA PHE A 880 -3.91 -16.68 7.77
C PHE A 880 -4.34 -15.55 8.71
N ILE A 881 -4.49 -14.33 8.19
CA ILE A 881 -4.99 -13.20 8.98
C ILE A 881 -6.41 -13.48 9.48
N ASN A 882 -7.28 -14.03 8.63
CA ASN A 882 -8.63 -14.39 9.02
C ASN A 882 -8.67 -15.51 10.09
N LYS A 883 -7.71 -16.44 10.09
CA LYS A 883 -7.55 -17.44 11.16
C LYS A 883 -7.19 -16.76 12.49
N ILE A 884 -6.22 -15.84 12.50
CA ILE A 884 -5.86 -15.03 13.69
C ILE A 884 -7.07 -14.26 14.22
N TRP A 885 -7.82 -13.61 13.32
CA TRP A 885 -9.04 -12.88 13.66
C TRP A 885 -10.08 -13.79 14.34
N ASN A 886 -10.34 -14.98 13.80
CA ASN A 886 -11.31 -15.92 14.34
C ASN A 886 -10.91 -16.48 15.71
N ILE A 887 -9.62 -16.79 15.90
CA ILE A 887 -9.10 -17.23 17.21
C ILE A 887 -9.24 -16.10 18.23
N SER A 888 -8.90 -14.87 17.85
CA SER A 888 -9.04 -13.69 18.71
C SER A 888 -10.49 -13.48 19.11
N ARG A 889 -11.43 -13.59 18.17
CA ARG A 889 -12.87 -13.53 18.43
C ARG A 889 -13.29 -14.62 19.42
N TYR A 890 -12.85 -15.86 19.23
CA TYR A 890 -13.12 -16.96 20.17
C TYR A 890 -12.64 -16.64 21.60
N ILE A 891 -11.40 -16.15 21.74
CA ILE A 891 -10.82 -15.81 23.05
C ILE A 891 -11.61 -14.67 23.70
N LEU A 892 -11.90 -13.59 22.96
CA LEU A 892 -12.65 -12.44 23.45
C LEU A 892 -14.08 -12.81 23.89
N MET A 893 -14.76 -13.70 23.15
CA MET A 893 -16.09 -14.19 23.51
C MET A 893 -16.08 -15.01 24.81
N ASN A 894 -15.00 -15.75 25.07
CA ASN A 894 -14.85 -16.59 26.26
C ASN A 894 -14.13 -15.88 27.43
N ASN A 895 -13.72 -14.62 27.26
CA ASN A 895 -12.86 -13.90 28.20
C ASN A 895 -13.52 -13.58 29.56
N GLU A 896 -14.86 -13.53 29.61
CA GLU A 896 -15.67 -13.21 30.81
C GLU A 896 -15.24 -11.94 31.59
N GLY A 897 -14.59 -11.00 30.90
CA GLY A 897 -14.17 -9.72 31.47
C GLY A 897 -12.85 -9.76 32.23
N LEU A 898 -12.02 -10.78 32.02
CA LEU A 898 -10.60 -10.75 32.43
C LEU A 898 -9.86 -9.62 31.70
N THR A 899 -9.06 -8.88 32.46
CA THR A 899 -8.12 -7.89 31.93
C THR A 899 -6.77 -8.54 31.63
N LEU A 900 -5.98 -7.94 30.74
CA LEU A 900 -4.63 -8.43 30.44
C LEU A 900 -3.72 -8.45 31.68
N GLU A 901 -3.87 -7.49 32.59
CA GLU A 901 -3.15 -7.45 33.88
C GLU A 901 -3.50 -8.66 34.76
N GLN A 902 -4.79 -8.96 34.90
CA GLN A 902 -5.26 -10.15 35.64
C GLN A 902 -4.79 -11.44 34.99
N ALA A 903 -4.84 -11.52 33.67
CA ALA A 903 -4.36 -12.68 32.94
C ALA A 903 -2.86 -12.91 33.16
N THR A 904 -2.06 -11.85 33.10
CA THR A 904 -0.62 -11.89 33.37
C THR A 904 -0.31 -12.38 34.78
N ALA A 905 -0.99 -11.83 35.80
CA ALA A 905 -0.82 -12.27 37.19
C ALA A 905 -1.24 -13.73 37.41
N ASN A 906 -2.22 -14.23 36.66
CA ASN A 906 -2.61 -15.64 36.72
C ASN A 906 -1.60 -16.55 36.01
N VAL A 907 -1.00 -16.11 34.91
CA VAL A 907 0.08 -16.84 34.22
C VAL A 907 1.29 -17.02 35.13
N GLU A 908 1.64 -16.03 35.96
CA GLU A 908 2.72 -16.17 36.97
C GLU A 908 2.48 -17.36 37.92
N LYS A 909 1.22 -17.62 38.30
CA LYS A 909 0.87 -18.79 39.13
C LYS A 909 1.08 -20.10 38.38
N VAL A 910 0.79 -20.13 37.08
CA VAL A 910 1.01 -21.31 36.22
C VAL A 910 2.49 -21.66 36.17
N VAL A 911 3.32 -20.63 36.03
CA VAL A 911 4.78 -20.71 35.94
C VAL A 911 5.39 -21.19 37.25
N ASN A 912 4.89 -20.68 38.37
CA ASN A 912 5.27 -21.13 39.71
C ASN A 912 4.70 -22.52 40.08
N LYS A 913 3.98 -23.18 39.15
CA LYS A 913 3.31 -24.48 39.35
C LYS A 913 2.29 -24.47 40.50
N GLU A 914 1.76 -23.29 40.80
CA GLU A 914 0.69 -23.08 41.80
C GLU A 914 -0.70 -23.29 41.19
N ALA A 915 -0.82 -23.16 39.86
CA ALA A 915 -2.05 -23.33 39.10
C ALA A 915 -1.79 -23.85 37.68
N GLY A 916 -2.86 -24.03 36.90
CA GLY A 916 -2.80 -24.40 35.48
C GLY A 916 -2.63 -25.89 35.24
N ASN A 917 -3.21 -26.36 34.14
CA ASN A 917 -3.07 -27.75 33.70
C ASN A 917 -1.83 -27.95 32.82
N VAL A 918 -1.63 -29.19 32.38
CA VAL A 918 -0.47 -29.54 31.55
C VAL A 918 -0.49 -28.83 30.19
N THR A 919 -1.68 -28.61 29.62
CA THR A 919 -1.81 -27.97 28.30
C THR A 919 -1.49 -26.47 28.37
N ASP A 920 -1.83 -25.82 29.49
CA ASP A 920 -1.47 -24.43 29.78
C ASP A 920 0.05 -24.26 29.91
N ARG A 921 0.72 -25.17 30.63
CA ARG A 921 2.19 -25.14 30.75
C ARG A 921 2.88 -25.44 29.42
N TRP A 922 2.36 -26.39 28.66
CA TRP A 922 2.87 -26.73 27.33
C TRP A 922 2.84 -25.54 26.36
N ILE A 923 1.71 -24.83 26.25
CA ILE A 923 1.64 -23.72 25.30
C ILE A 923 2.54 -22.55 25.71
N LEU A 924 2.72 -22.30 27.01
CA LEU A 924 3.64 -21.27 27.52
C LEU A 924 5.10 -21.63 27.22
N HIS A 925 5.47 -22.91 27.34
CA HIS A 925 6.78 -23.41 26.93
C HIS A 925 7.02 -23.19 25.43
N ASN A 926 6.07 -23.61 24.59
CA ASN A 926 6.19 -23.47 23.13
C ASN A 926 6.19 -22.00 22.69
N LEU A 927 5.38 -21.15 23.33
CA LEU A 927 5.42 -19.70 23.12
C LEU A 927 6.80 -19.13 23.44
N ASN A 928 7.40 -19.56 24.54
CA ASN A 928 8.74 -19.11 24.96
C ASN A 928 9.82 -19.48 23.93
N GLU A 929 9.78 -20.71 23.42
CA GLU A 929 10.67 -21.13 22.33
C GLU A 929 10.44 -20.32 21.05
N THR A 930 9.17 -20.10 20.68
CA THR A 930 8.79 -19.29 19.51
C THR A 930 9.33 -17.87 19.63
N ILE A 931 9.19 -17.22 20.80
CA ILE A 931 9.74 -15.88 21.05
C ILE A 931 11.25 -15.86 20.78
N GLY A 932 11.99 -16.83 21.33
CA GLY A 932 13.44 -16.92 21.12
C GLY A 932 13.81 -17.09 19.64
N LYS A 933 13.21 -18.08 18.97
CA LYS A 933 13.49 -18.41 17.56
C LYS A 933 13.11 -17.26 16.61
N VAL A 934 11.98 -16.60 16.82
CA VAL A 934 11.52 -15.47 16.00
C VAL A 934 12.43 -14.26 16.19
N THR A 935 12.78 -13.93 17.44
CA THR A 935 13.68 -12.81 17.75
C THR A 935 15.04 -13.01 17.08
N GLU A 936 15.62 -14.20 17.20
CA GLU A 936 16.92 -14.54 16.58
C GLU A 936 16.89 -14.40 15.05
N ASN A 937 15.82 -14.87 14.39
CA ASN A 937 15.72 -14.79 12.93
C ASN A 937 15.50 -13.35 12.45
N PHE A 938 14.76 -12.52 13.19
CA PHE A 938 14.65 -11.10 12.90
C PHE A 938 15.99 -10.37 13.03
N ASP A 939 16.78 -10.68 14.06
CA ASP A 939 18.12 -10.09 14.25
C ASP A 939 19.10 -10.53 13.14
N LYS A 940 18.82 -11.64 12.45
CA LYS A 940 19.55 -12.13 11.26
C LYS A 940 18.96 -11.64 9.93
N PHE A 941 17.89 -10.84 9.95
CA PHE A 941 17.11 -10.42 8.78
C PHE A 941 16.44 -11.58 8.00
N GLU A 942 16.26 -12.75 8.62
CA GLU A 942 15.63 -13.94 8.05
C GLU A 942 14.10 -13.92 8.31
N PHE A 943 13.42 -12.88 7.83
CA PHE A 943 12.00 -12.64 8.11
C PHE A 943 11.10 -13.78 7.61
N GLY A 944 11.44 -14.43 6.49
CA GLY A 944 10.67 -15.56 5.98
C GLY A 944 10.76 -16.79 6.90
N VAL A 945 11.93 -17.06 7.49
CA VAL A 945 12.08 -18.14 8.47
C VAL A 945 11.28 -17.82 9.73
N ALA A 946 11.37 -16.58 10.20
CA ALA A 946 10.61 -16.12 11.37
C ALA A 946 9.10 -16.22 11.15
N GLY A 947 8.59 -15.83 9.98
CA GLY A 947 7.17 -15.95 9.68
C GLY A 947 6.71 -17.39 9.46
N HIS A 948 7.55 -18.30 8.95
CA HIS A 948 7.25 -19.75 8.97
C HIS A 948 7.10 -20.30 10.39
N ILE A 949 7.99 -19.91 11.31
CA ILE A 949 7.90 -20.30 12.73
C ILE A 949 6.62 -19.76 13.37
N LEU A 950 6.30 -18.47 13.12
CA LEU A 950 5.06 -17.85 13.60
C LEU A 950 3.82 -18.56 13.05
N TYR A 951 3.81 -18.86 11.74
CA TYR A 951 2.70 -19.57 11.11
C TYR A 951 2.45 -20.92 11.77
N ASN A 952 3.50 -21.74 11.93
CA ASN A 952 3.39 -23.06 12.54
C ASN A 952 2.92 -22.97 14.00
N PHE A 953 3.48 -22.05 14.79
CA PHE A 953 3.04 -21.87 16.19
C PHE A 953 1.57 -21.43 16.27
N ILE A 954 1.17 -20.43 15.49
CA ILE A 954 -0.18 -19.86 15.56
C ILE A 954 -1.22 -20.84 15.00
N TRP A 955 -0.94 -21.45 13.86
CA TRP A 955 -1.89 -22.33 13.19
C TRP A 955 -1.88 -23.73 13.80
N ASP A 956 -0.73 -24.40 13.77
CA ASP A 956 -0.66 -25.82 14.07
C ASP A 956 -0.68 -26.07 15.58
N GLU A 957 0.02 -25.28 16.38
CA GLU A 957 0.10 -25.51 17.83
C GLU A 957 -0.99 -24.79 18.62
N PHE A 958 -1.16 -23.48 18.39
CA PHE A 958 -2.10 -22.69 19.15
C PHE A 958 -3.54 -22.95 18.71
N ALA A 959 -3.84 -22.83 17.42
CA ALA A 959 -5.22 -22.93 16.95
C ALA A 959 -5.73 -24.38 16.86
N ASP A 960 -4.96 -25.27 16.22
CA ASP A 960 -5.43 -26.62 15.93
C ASP A 960 -5.33 -27.54 17.17
N TRP A 961 -4.45 -27.22 18.13
CA TRP A 961 -4.30 -27.98 19.38
C TRP A 961 -4.72 -27.21 20.62
N TYR A 962 -4.01 -26.14 21.02
CA TYR A 962 -4.25 -25.54 22.33
C TYR A 962 -5.69 -25.03 22.49
N VAL A 963 -6.19 -24.24 21.53
CA VAL A 963 -7.57 -23.74 21.53
C VAL A 963 -8.58 -24.89 21.62
N GLU A 964 -8.37 -26.00 20.91
CA GLU A 964 -9.25 -27.16 20.98
C GLU A 964 -9.17 -27.88 22.33
N LEU A 965 -7.96 -28.05 22.88
CA LEU A 965 -7.71 -28.68 24.18
C LEU A 965 -8.36 -27.88 25.32
N THR A 966 -8.32 -26.54 25.24
CA THR A 966 -8.94 -25.67 26.26
C THR A 966 -10.44 -25.92 26.41
N LYS A 967 -11.14 -26.38 25.36
CA LYS A 967 -12.58 -26.65 25.44
C LYS A 967 -12.92 -27.78 26.41
N GLU A 968 -11.99 -28.67 26.74
CA GLU A 968 -12.17 -29.66 27.81
C GLU A 968 -12.28 -29.00 29.17
N VAL A 969 -11.39 -28.05 29.44
CA VAL A 969 -11.35 -27.30 30.69
C VAL A 969 -12.52 -26.32 30.78
N LEU A 970 -12.80 -25.59 29.69
CA LEU A 970 -13.86 -24.58 29.64
C LEU A 970 -15.27 -25.16 29.80
N TYR A 971 -15.48 -26.44 29.47
CA TYR A 971 -16.74 -27.14 29.68
C TYR A 971 -16.78 -27.99 30.96
N SER A 972 -15.70 -28.02 31.74
CA SER A 972 -15.67 -28.70 33.04
C SER A 972 -16.48 -27.91 34.09
N ASP A 973 -16.62 -28.46 35.30
CA ASP A 973 -17.22 -27.74 36.44
C ASP A 973 -16.17 -26.98 37.29
N ASN A 974 -14.90 -26.98 36.89
CA ASN A 974 -13.80 -26.37 37.65
C ASN A 974 -13.59 -24.90 37.29
N GLU A 975 -14.32 -24.00 37.96
CA GLU A 975 -14.26 -22.55 37.70
C GLU A 975 -12.87 -21.93 37.90
N GLU A 976 -12.08 -22.41 38.87
CA GLU A 976 -10.72 -21.90 39.08
C GLU A 976 -9.81 -22.19 37.89
N GLU A 977 -9.89 -23.42 37.36
CA GLU A 977 -9.09 -23.83 36.21
C GLU A 977 -9.53 -23.13 34.92
N LYS A 978 -10.84 -22.88 34.74
CA LYS A 978 -11.36 -22.07 33.63
C LYS A 978 -10.76 -20.67 33.61
N VAL A 979 -10.69 -20.00 34.76
CA VAL A 979 -10.12 -18.65 34.88
C VAL A 979 -8.64 -18.66 34.49
N ILE A 980 -7.89 -19.68 34.91
CA ILE A 980 -6.48 -19.85 34.55
C ILE A 980 -6.31 -20.09 33.05
N THR A 981 -7.03 -21.04 32.46
CA THR A 981 -6.92 -21.33 31.02
C THR A 981 -7.34 -20.13 30.15
N ARG A 982 -8.38 -19.38 30.54
CA ARG A 982 -8.73 -18.11 29.85
C ARG A 982 -7.63 -17.07 29.96
N SER A 983 -6.96 -17.00 31.11
CA SER A 983 -5.82 -16.11 31.32
C SER A 983 -4.65 -16.48 30.41
N VAL A 984 -4.33 -17.77 30.27
CA VAL A 984 -3.27 -18.26 29.39
C VAL A 984 -3.62 -18.02 27.91
N LEU A 985 -4.88 -18.21 27.51
CA LEU A 985 -5.36 -17.86 26.17
C LEU A 985 -5.18 -16.36 25.87
N LEU A 986 -5.61 -15.49 26.78
CA LEU A 986 -5.51 -14.04 26.61
C LEU A 986 -4.05 -13.57 26.58
N TYR A 987 -3.22 -14.11 27.47
CA TYR A 987 -1.79 -13.80 27.53
C TYR A 987 -1.06 -14.27 26.26
N THR A 988 -1.30 -15.51 25.82
CA THR A 988 -0.70 -16.04 24.60
C THR A 988 -1.12 -15.24 23.37
N LEU A 989 -2.40 -14.83 23.29
CA LEU A 989 -2.87 -13.93 22.24
C LEU A 989 -2.13 -12.58 22.26
N ASP A 990 -1.97 -11.94 23.41
CA ASP A 990 -1.17 -10.69 23.54
C ASP A 990 0.25 -10.86 22.96
N LYS A 991 0.94 -11.96 23.31
CA LYS A 991 2.29 -12.21 22.79
C LYS A 991 2.32 -12.50 21.30
N ILE A 992 1.34 -13.25 20.77
CA ILE A 992 1.19 -13.48 19.32
C ILE A 992 1.02 -12.14 18.58
N LEU A 993 0.13 -11.27 19.06
CA LEU A 993 -0.13 -9.97 18.43
C LEU A 993 1.14 -9.10 18.41
N ARG A 994 1.92 -9.10 19.50
CA ARG A 994 3.17 -8.32 19.57
C ARG A 994 4.25 -8.87 18.65
N LEU A 995 4.36 -10.20 18.51
CA LEU A 995 5.30 -10.81 17.56
C LEU A 995 4.91 -10.53 16.10
N LEU A 996 3.60 -10.49 15.79
CA LEU A 996 3.09 -10.22 14.45
C LEU A 996 3.06 -8.72 14.10
N HIS A 997 3.00 -7.82 15.07
CA HIS A 997 2.81 -6.39 14.83
C HIS A 997 3.81 -5.76 13.86
N PRO A 998 5.12 -6.10 13.90
CA PRO A 998 6.05 -5.60 12.91
C PRO A 998 5.65 -5.94 11.46
N ILE A 999 5.01 -7.08 11.23
CA ILE A 999 4.61 -7.55 9.89
C ILE A 999 3.20 -7.09 9.52
N MET A 1000 2.25 -7.20 10.45
CA MET A 1000 0.81 -6.96 10.23
C MET A 1000 0.26 -5.87 11.16
N PRO A 1001 0.62 -4.59 10.97
CA PRO A 1001 0.33 -3.56 11.95
C PRO A 1001 -1.16 -3.22 12.12
N PHE A 1002 -2.02 -3.44 11.12
CA PHE A 1002 -3.41 -2.99 11.19
C PHE A 1002 -4.30 -3.94 11.99
N VAL A 1003 -4.29 -5.23 11.63
CA VAL A 1003 -5.09 -6.26 12.29
C VAL A 1003 -4.65 -6.47 13.74
N THR A 1004 -3.33 -6.40 13.99
CA THR A 1004 -2.79 -6.56 15.35
C THR A 1004 -3.19 -5.40 16.26
N GLU A 1005 -3.16 -4.16 15.76
CA GLU A 1005 -3.63 -2.98 16.50
C GLU A 1005 -5.13 -3.06 16.82
N GLU A 1006 -5.97 -3.49 15.86
CA GLU A 1006 -7.41 -3.59 16.09
C GLU A 1006 -7.75 -4.66 17.15
N ILE A 1007 -7.10 -5.82 17.10
CA ILE A 1007 -7.32 -6.88 18.09
C ILE A 1007 -6.74 -6.45 19.44
N PHE A 1008 -5.54 -5.86 19.46
CA PHE A 1008 -4.89 -5.40 20.68
C PHE A 1008 -5.73 -4.35 21.42
N GLY A 1009 -6.36 -3.44 20.69
CA GLY A 1009 -7.28 -2.44 21.26
C GLY A 1009 -8.52 -3.03 21.94
N GLN A 1010 -8.82 -4.32 21.76
CA GLN A 1010 -9.88 -5.02 22.51
C GLN A 1010 -9.40 -5.59 23.85
N ILE A 1011 -8.09 -5.83 24.01
CA ILE A 1011 -7.52 -6.52 25.18
C ILE A 1011 -6.68 -5.61 26.08
N SER A 1012 -6.19 -4.48 25.56
CA SER A 1012 -5.36 -3.52 26.28
C SER A 1012 -5.77 -2.08 25.96
N GLU A 1013 -5.52 -1.17 26.91
CA GLU A 1013 -5.51 0.26 26.63
C GLU A 1013 -4.19 0.65 25.91
N GLY A 1014 -4.22 1.70 25.09
CA GLY A 1014 -3.06 2.18 24.34
C GLY A 1014 -2.92 1.58 22.92
N SER A 1015 -1.79 1.89 22.27
CA SER A 1015 -1.45 1.38 20.93
C SER A 1015 -0.38 0.30 21.04
N ILE A 1016 -0.50 -0.75 20.24
CA ILE A 1016 0.50 -1.83 20.19
C ILE A 1016 1.83 -1.33 19.60
N VAL A 1017 1.81 -0.22 18.85
CA VAL A 1017 2.99 0.42 18.23
C VAL A 1017 4.08 0.73 19.27
N THR A 1018 3.68 1.09 20.50
CA THR A 1018 4.56 1.44 21.62
C THR A 1018 4.58 0.37 22.71
N ALA A 1019 4.01 -0.81 22.46
CA ALA A 1019 3.95 -1.88 23.43
C ALA A 1019 5.27 -2.67 23.45
N GLU A 1020 5.69 -3.11 24.64
CA GLU A 1020 6.94 -3.87 24.79
C GLU A 1020 6.96 -5.17 23.97
N TYR A 1021 8.10 -5.44 23.31
CA TYR A 1021 8.30 -6.67 22.56
C TYR A 1021 8.44 -7.87 23.51
N PRO A 1022 7.90 -9.06 23.18
CA PRO A 1022 8.04 -10.23 24.03
C PRO A 1022 9.50 -10.66 24.18
N THR A 1023 9.89 -11.06 25.39
CA THR A 1023 11.22 -11.59 25.70
C THR A 1023 11.12 -13.01 26.23
N VAL A 1024 12.15 -13.82 25.99
CA VAL A 1024 12.25 -15.16 26.57
C VAL A 1024 12.22 -15.08 28.10
N ASN A 1025 11.36 -15.88 28.71
CA ASN A 1025 11.26 -16.06 30.15
C ASN A 1025 11.69 -17.50 30.50
N PRO A 1026 12.89 -17.72 31.08
CA PRO A 1026 13.37 -19.05 31.45
C PRO A 1026 12.42 -19.81 32.39
N ALA A 1027 11.57 -19.12 33.15
CA ALA A 1027 10.60 -19.77 34.02
C ALA A 1027 9.49 -20.52 33.27
N PHE A 1028 9.29 -20.24 31.97
CA PHE A 1028 8.30 -20.93 31.14
C PHE A 1028 8.81 -22.27 30.60
N GLU A 1029 10.06 -22.65 30.89
CA GLU A 1029 10.61 -23.94 30.48
C GLU A 1029 9.96 -25.10 31.24
N ASP A 1030 9.17 -25.92 30.53
CA ASP A 1030 8.58 -27.14 31.07
C ASP A 1030 8.65 -28.28 30.03
N LEU A 1031 9.84 -28.86 29.90
CA LEU A 1031 10.09 -29.96 28.96
C LEU A 1031 9.21 -31.19 29.26
N ALA A 1032 8.85 -31.42 30.53
CA ALA A 1032 7.99 -32.54 30.91
C ALA A 1032 6.56 -32.34 30.39
N ALA A 1033 5.99 -31.13 30.55
CA ALA A 1033 4.70 -30.79 29.95
C ALA A 1033 4.76 -30.86 28.42
N HIS A 1034 5.86 -30.40 27.82
CA HIS A 1034 6.06 -30.48 26.37
C HIS A 1034 6.09 -31.90 25.83
N THR A 1035 7.01 -32.74 26.30
CA THR A 1035 7.13 -34.12 25.85
C THR A 1035 5.84 -34.92 26.11
N GLY A 1036 5.19 -34.69 27.25
CA GLY A 1036 3.91 -35.32 27.58
C GLY A 1036 2.79 -34.94 26.61
N VAL A 1037 2.58 -33.65 26.35
CA VAL A 1037 1.53 -33.19 25.43
C VAL A 1037 1.82 -33.58 23.98
N GLU A 1038 3.08 -33.60 23.54
CA GLU A 1038 3.44 -34.13 22.21
C GLU A 1038 3.10 -35.63 22.09
N SER A 1039 3.37 -36.41 23.13
CA SER A 1039 2.98 -37.84 23.16
C SER A 1039 1.46 -38.03 23.13
N LEU A 1040 0.71 -37.14 23.81
CA LEU A 1040 -0.75 -37.13 23.77
C LEU A 1040 -1.28 -36.78 22.37
N LYS A 1041 -0.67 -35.80 21.69
CA LYS A 1041 -1.01 -35.43 20.31
C LYS A 1041 -0.76 -36.59 19.35
N ASP A 1042 0.36 -37.30 19.51
CA ASP A 1042 0.70 -38.47 18.70
C ASP A 1042 -0.30 -39.61 18.91
N LEU A 1043 -0.71 -39.88 20.15
CA LEU A 1043 -1.76 -40.86 20.44
C LEU A 1043 -3.08 -40.50 19.76
N ILE A 1044 -3.53 -39.24 19.89
CA ILE A 1044 -4.78 -38.77 19.29
C ILE A 1044 -4.71 -38.86 17.75
N ARG A 1045 -3.58 -38.46 17.15
CA ARG A 1045 -3.34 -38.57 15.70
C ARG A 1045 -3.36 -40.02 15.24
N ALA A 1046 -2.68 -40.92 15.96
CA ALA A 1046 -2.65 -42.34 15.64
C ALA A 1046 -4.07 -42.94 15.62
N VAL A 1047 -4.89 -42.65 16.64
CA VAL A 1047 -6.28 -43.12 16.67
C VAL A 1047 -7.10 -42.53 15.53
N ARG A 1048 -6.97 -41.23 15.25
CA ARG A 1048 -7.71 -40.56 14.16
C ARG A 1048 -7.32 -41.09 12.79
N ASN A 1049 -6.03 -41.31 12.56
CA ASN A 1049 -5.51 -41.86 11.31
C ASN A 1049 -6.00 -43.29 11.09
N ALA A 1050 -5.91 -44.13 12.12
CA ALA A 1050 -6.42 -45.49 12.06
C ALA A 1050 -7.93 -45.51 11.77
N ARG A 1051 -8.72 -44.64 12.41
CA ARG A 1051 -10.15 -44.47 12.08
C ARG A 1051 -10.38 -44.04 10.63
N ALA A 1052 -9.62 -43.06 10.14
CA ALA A 1052 -9.76 -42.55 8.77
C ALA A 1052 -9.42 -43.61 7.73
N GLU A 1053 -8.39 -44.43 7.96
CA GLU A 1053 -7.98 -45.51 7.06
C GLU A 1053 -9.08 -46.54 6.82
N VAL A 1054 -9.89 -46.84 7.84
CA VAL A 1054 -11.06 -47.73 7.74
C VAL A 1054 -12.40 -46.99 7.63
N ASN A 1055 -12.38 -45.69 7.31
CA ASN A 1055 -13.56 -44.84 7.11
C ASN A 1055 -14.55 -44.82 8.30
N VAL A 1056 -14.04 -44.91 9.53
CA VAL A 1056 -14.85 -44.84 10.75
C VAL A 1056 -15.09 -43.39 11.15
N ALA A 1057 -16.35 -43.01 11.29
CA ALA A 1057 -16.73 -41.66 11.71
C ALA A 1057 -16.17 -41.34 13.12
N PRO A 1058 -15.62 -40.13 13.35
CA PRO A 1058 -15.10 -39.73 14.67
C PRO A 1058 -16.12 -39.82 15.82
N SER A 1059 -17.42 -39.72 15.50
CA SER A 1059 -18.51 -39.79 16.47
C SER A 1059 -18.86 -41.22 16.91
N LYS A 1060 -18.36 -42.27 16.24
CA LYS A 1060 -18.58 -43.66 16.65
C LYS A 1060 -17.70 -44.00 17.86
N PRO A 1061 -18.26 -44.48 18.99
CA PRO A 1061 -17.46 -45.02 20.09
C PRO A 1061 -16.70 -46.28 19.65
N ILE A 1062 -15.42 -46.43 20.05
CA ILE A 1062 -14.62 -47.66 19.78
C ILE A 1062 -13.77 -48.04 20.99
N THR A 1063 -13.40 -49.31 21.13
CA THR A 1063 -12.36 -49.69 22.10
C THR A 1063 -10.98 -49.19 21.67
N ILE A 1064 -10.24 -48.64 22.62
CA ILE A 1064 -8.86 -48.17 22.45
C ILE A 1064 -8.02 -48.78 23.57
N LEU A 1065 -6.98 -49.52 23.19
CA LEU A 1065 -6.04 -50.10 24.14
C LEU A 1065 -4.65 -49.49 23.91
N VAL A 1066 -4.04 -48.94 24.94
CA VAL A 1066 -2.76 -48.23 24.87
C VAL A 1066 -1.75 -48.92 25.77
N LYS A 1067 -0.85 -49.66 25.14
CA LYS A 1067 0.23 -50.37 25.83
C LYS A 1067 1.46 -49.46 25.93
N THR A 1068 1.75 -48.98 27.13
CA THR A 1068 2.90 -48.09 27.39
C THR A 1068 4.18 -48.89 27.66
N SER A 1069 5.33 -48.33 27.30
CA SER A 1069 6.64 -48.97 27.55
C SER A 1069 7.40 -48.38 28.74
N ASP A 1070 6.92 -47.29 29.32
CA ASP A 1070 7.52 -46.59 30.46
C ASP A 1070 6.44 -46.09 31.45
N SER A 1071 6.78 -46.06 32.75
CA SER A 1071 5.84 -45.72 33.82
C SER A 1071 5.46 -44.25 33.86
N ASP A 1072 6.36 -43.34 33.44
CA ASP A 1072 6.07 -41.91 33.48
C ASP A 1072 5.05 -41.54 32.40
N LEU A 1073 5.16 -42.14 31.21
CA LEU A 1073 4.18 -41.97 30.14
C LEU A 1073 2.82 -42.58 30.49
N GLU A 1074 2.81 -43.75 31.15
CA GLU A 1074 1.57 -44.37 31.66
C GLU A 1074 0.87 -43.46 32.68
N ALA A 1075 1.62 -42.95 33.65
CA ALA A 1075 1.11 -42.02 34.66
C ALA A 1075 0.59 -40.73 34.00
N PHE A 1076 1.30 -40.22 32.98
CA PHE A 1076 0.91 -39.04 32.23
C PHE A 1076 -0.42 -39.23 31.49
N PHE A 1077 -0.56 -40.30 30.70
CA PHE A 1077 -1.80 -40.57 29.96
C PHE A 1077 -2.99 -40.82 30.90
N ASN A 1078 -2.78 -41.55 31.98
CA ASN A 1078 -3.83 -41.78 32.98
C ASN A 1078 -4.28 -40.47 33.66
N SER A 1079 -3.34 -39.57 33.96
CA SER A 1079 -3.63 -38.26 34.55
C SER A 1079 -4.34 -37.29 33.58
N ASN A 1080 -4.29 -37.56 32.28
CA ASN A 1080 -4.82 -36.70 31.21
C ASN A 1080 -5.84 -37.44 30.33
N VAL A 1081 -6.51 -38.45 30.89
CA VAL A 1081 -7.46 -39.33 30.18
C VAL A 1081 -8.68 -38.58 29.62
N ASN A 1082 -9.04 -37.45 30.23
CA ASN A 1082 -10.10 -36.55 29.78
C ASN A 1082 -9.86 -36.07 28.35
N TYR A 1083 -8.64 -35.64 28.02
CA TYR A 1083 -8.29 -35.22 26.67
C TYR A 1083 -8.35 -36.38 25.68
N ILE A 1084 -7.85 -37.56 26.05
CA ILE A 1084 -7.94 -38.75 25.19
C ILE A 1084 -9.41 -39.03 24.88
N LYS A 1085 -10.25 -39.14 25.92
CA LYS A 1085 -11.69 -39.42 25.76
C LYS A 1085 -12.40 -38.41 24.86
N ARG A 1086 -12.15 -37.12 25.06
CA ARG A 1086 -12.78 -36.07 24.25
C ARG A 1086 -12.41 -36.17 22.78
N PHE A 1087 -11.13 -36.37 22.48
CA PHE A 1087 -10.60 -36.29 21.11
C PHE A 1087 -10.71 -37.60 20.32
N THR A 1088 -10.84 -38.73 21.02
CA THR A 1088 -10.91 -40.06 20.41
C THR A 1088 -12.24 -40.76 20.63
N ASN A 1089 -13.14 -40.27 21.49
CA ASN A 1089 -14.46 -40.84 21.76
C ASN A 1089 -14.43 -42.37 21.92
N PRO A 1090 -13.78 -42.91 22.97
CA PRO A 1090 -13.71 -44.34 23.20
C PRO A 1090 -15.01 -44.89 23.81
N GLU A 1091 -15.37 -46.11 23.44
CA GLU A 1091 -16.33 -46.94 24.19
C GLU A 1091 -15.67 -47.51 25.44
N HIS A 1092 -14.48 -48.09 25.27
CA HIS A 1092 -13.61 -48.56 26.33
C HIS A 1092 -12.19 -48.04 26.09
N LEU A 1093 -11.52 -47.56 27.14
CA LEU A 1093 -10.15 -47.08 27.09
C LEU A 1093 -9.35 -47.75 28.20
N GLU A 1094 -8.33 -48.51 27.82
CA GLU A 1094 -7.39 -49.15 28.74
C GLU A 1094 -5.97 -48.63 28.44
N ILE A 1095 -5.26 -48.21 29.49
CA ILE A 1095 -3.90 -47.69 29.40
C ILE A 1095 -3.07 -48.39 30.48
N ALA A 1096 -2.14 -49.25 30.05
CA ALA A 1096 -1.30 -50.02 30.96
C ALA A 1096 -0.02 -50.54 30.28
N SER A 1097 1.02 -50.76 31.08
CA SER A 1097 2.27 -51.38 30.65
C SER A 1097 2.11 -52.82 30.13
N THR A 1098 1.06 -53.51 30.57
CA THR A 1098 0.79 -54.91 30.20
C THR A 1098 -0.62 -55.04 29.64
N ILE A 1099 -0.75 -54.88 28.32
CA ILE A 1099 -1.99 -55.16 27.57
C ILE A 1099 -1.71 -56.29 26.57
N PRO A 1100 -2.52 -57.38 26.56
CA PRO A 1100 -2.42 -58.39 25.53
C PRO A 1100 -2.90 -57.80 24.19
N ALA A 1101 -2.03 -57.83 23.17
CA ALA A 1101 -2.41 -57.38 21.83
C ALA A 1101 -3.59 -58.22 21.31
N PRO A 1102 -4.70 -57.60 20.89
CA PRO A 1102 -5.82 -58.34 20.30
C PRO A 1102 -5.39 -59.07 19.02
N GLU A 1103 -5.95 -60.25 18.78
CA GLU A 1103 -5.61 -61.08 17.61
C GLU A 1103 -5.95 -60.37 16.28
N LEU A 1104 -6.99 -59.54 16.27
CA LEU A 1104 -7.47 -58.77 15.11
C LEU A 1104 -7.70 -57.30 15.50
N ALA A 1105 -6.64 -56.49 15.43
CA ALA A 1105 -6.69 -55.06 15.67
C ALA A 1105 -5.88 -54.29 14.62
N MET A 1106 -6.30 -53.05 14.36
CA MET A 1106 -5.38 -52.08 13.81
C MET A 1106 -4.40 -51.68 14.91
N SER A 1107 -3.11 -51.67 14.58
CA SER A 1107 -2.07 -51.23 15.49
C SER A 1107 -1.39 -49.97 14.97
N SER A 1108 -0.96 -49.12 15.88
CA SER A 1108 -0.12 -47.97 15.59
C SER A 1108 0.91 -47.83 16.69
N VAL A 1109 2.13 -47.44 16.32
CA VAL A 1109 3.24 -47.29 17.28
C VAL A 1109 3.62 -45.82 17.33
N ILE A 1110 3.70 -45.30 18.55
CA ILE A 1110 4.25 -43.97 18.85
C ILE A 1110 5.45 -44.14 19.79
N THR A 1111 6.22 -43.08 19.99
CA THR A 1111 7.32 -43.10 20.95
C THR A 1111 6.80 -43.45 22.34
N GLY A 1112 7.21 -44.59 22.87
CA GLY A 1112 6.84 -45.02 24.23
C GLY A 1112 5.50 -45.76 24.37
N ALA A 1113 4.72 -45.95 23.30
CA ALA A 1113 3.44 -46.68 23.38
C ALA A 1113 3.04 -47.39 22.07
N GLU A 1114 2.33 -48.51 22.22
CA GLU A 1114 1.62 -49.22 21.15
C GLU A 1114 0.12 -49.05 21.34
N ILE A 1115 -0.59 -48.67 20.29
CA ILE A 1115 -2.03 -48.38 20.31
C ILE A 1115 -2.74 -49.44 19.50
N TYR A 1116 -3.73 -50.10 20.09
CA TYR A 1116 -4.54 -51.13 19.44
C TYR A 1116 -6.00 -50.70 19.38
N LEU A 1117 -6.59 -50.80 18.19
CA LEU A 1117 -8.01 -50.59 17.94
C LEU A 1117 -8.59 -51.91 17.43
N PRO A 1118 -9.38 -52.66 18.23
CA PRO A 1118 -10.00 -53.89 17.79
C PRO A 1118 -10.84 -53.70 16.52
N LEU A 1119 -10.62 -54.53 15.51
CA LEU A 1119 -11.30 -54.40 14.21
C LEU A 1119 -12.82 -54.58 14.31
N ALA A 1120 -13.28 -55.35 15.29
CA ALA A 1120 -14.70 -55.58 15.56
C ALA A 1120 -15.47 -54.28 15.86
N ASP A 1121 -14.85 -53.30 16.53
CA ASP A 1121 -15.49 -52.03 16.87
C ASP A 1121 -15.37 -51.00 15.75
N LEU A 1122 -14.35 -51.16 14.89
CA LEU A 1122 -14.10 -50.28 13.76
C LEU A 1122 -15.05 -50.58 12.60
N LEU A 1123 -15.22 -51.85 12.24
CA LEU A 1123 -15.95 -52.24 11.02
C LEU A 1123 -17.35 -52.77 11.34
N ASN A 1124 -18.37 -52.24 10.68
CA ASN A 1124 -19.62 -52.98 10.54
C ASN A 1124 -19.41 -54.01 9.43
N VAL A 1125 -19.06 -55.24 9.83
CA VAL A 1125 -18.64 -56.28 8.89
C VAL A 1125 -19.74 -56.58 7.86
N GLU A 1126 -21.01 -56.46 8.22
CA GLU A 1126 -22.14 -56.65 7.30
C GLU A 1126 -22.26 -55.52 6.27
N GLU A 1127 -22.11 -54.27 6.68
CA GLU A 1127 -22.12 -53.12 5.77
C GLU A 1127 -20.88 -53.07 4.88
N GLU A 1128 -19.71 -53.42 5.41
CA GLU A 1128 -18.47 -53.47 4.65
C GLU A 1128 -18.47 -54.63 3.66
N LEU A 1129 -18.99 -55.80 4.04
CA LEU A 1129 -19.25 -56.90 3.10
C LEU A 1129 -20.25 -56.46 2.02
N ALA A 1130 -21.33 -55.75 2.37
CA ALA A 1130 -22.28 -55.23 1.38
C ALA A 1130 -21.66 -54.18 0.44
N ARG A 1131 -20.73 -53.35 0.94
CA ARG A 1131 -19.98 -52.37 0.13
C ARG A 1131 -19.00 -53.08 -0.81
N LEU A 1132 -18.23 -54.03 -0.28
CA LEU A 1132 -17.28 -54.81 -1.04
C LEU A 1132 -17.98 -55.70 -2.07
N ASP A 1133 -19.15 -56.27 -1.77
CA ASP A 1133 -19.97 -57.02 -2.73
C ASP A 1133 -20.48 -56.13 -3.87
N LYS A 1134 -20.90 -54.89 -3.57
CA LYS A 1134 -21.24 -53.90 -4.61
C LYS A 1134 -20.04 -53.51 -5.46
N GLU A 1135 -18.88 -53.33 -4.84
CA GLU A 1135 -17.63 -53.00 -5.50
C GLU A 1135 -17.14 -54.17 -6.38
N LEU A 1136 -17.26 -55.40 -5.89
CA LEU A 1136 -16.98 -56.64 -6.61
C LEU A 1136 -17.91 -56.77 -7.82
N ALA A 1137 -19.21 -56.53 -7.65
CA ALA A 1137 -20.17 -56.53 -8.75
C ALA A 1137 -19.88 -55.46 -9.81
N LYS A 1138 -19.38 -54.28 -9.40
CA LYS A 1138 -18.92 -53.23 -10.32
C LYS A 1138 -17.70 -53.72 -11.11
N TRP A 1139 -16.68 -54.24 -10.45
CA TRP A 1139 -15.48 -54.74 -11.14
C TRP A 1139 -15.79 -55.92 -12.06
N GLN A 1140 -16.67 -56.83 -11.66
CA GLN A 1140 -17.16 -57.91 -12.53
C GLN A 1140 -17.83 -57.35 -13.79
N LYS A 1141 -18.69 -56.33 -13.66
CA LYS A 1141 -19.37 -55.71 -14.80
C LYS A 1141 -18.38 -55.03 -15.75
N GLU A 1142 -17.38 -54.33 -15.22
CA GLU A 1142 -16.32 -53.71 -16.02
C GLU A 1142 -15.46 -54.77 -16.74
N LEU A 1143 -15.11 -55.87 -16.06
CA LEU A 1143 -14.42 -57.01 -16.66
C LEU A 1143 -15.25 -57.67 -17.77
N ASP A 1144 -16.57 -57.84 -17.57
CA ASP A 1144 -17.47 -58.39 -18.58
C ASP A 1144 -17.57 -57.48 -19.82
N MET A 1145 -17.59 -56.15 -19.62
CA MET A 1145 -17.65 -55.18 -20.72
C MET A 1145 -16.35 -55.17 -21.54
N VAL A 1146 -15.20 -55.14 -20.86
CA VAL A 1146 -13.89 -55.19 -21.52
C VAL A 1146 -13.69 -56.56 -22.18
N GLY A 1147 -14.06 -57.64 -21.50
CA GLY A 1147 -14.03 -59.01 -22.03
C GLY A 1147 -14.88 -59.20 -23.29
N LYS A 1148 -16.09 -58.62 -23.34
CA LYS A 1148 -16.95 -58.62 -24.55
C LYS A 1148 -16.36 -57.86 -25.72
N LYS A 1149 -15.63 -56.76 -25.46
CA LYS A 1149 -14.94 -56.03 -26.54
C LYS A 1149 -13.74 -56.82 -27.05
N LEU A 1150 -12.94 -57.39 -26.16
CA LEU A 1150 -11.75 -58.17 -26.51
C LEU A 1150 -12.07 -59.55 -27.11
N SER A 1151 -13.26 -60.11 -26.86
CA SER A 1151 -13.73 -61.35 -27.51
C SER A 1151 -14.40 -61.12 -28.87
N ASN A 1152 -14.67 -59.87 -29.25
CA ASN A 1152 -15.19 -59.54 -30.57
C ASN A 1152 -14.04 -59.53 -31.59
N GLU A 1153 -13.95 -60.61 -32.37
CA GLU A 1153 -12.91 -60.79 -33.40
C GLU A 1153 -12.85 -59.63 -34.40
N ARG A 1154 -13.98 -58.99 -34.73
CA ARG A 1154 -13.99 -57.80 -35.61
C ARG A 1154 -13.39 -56.57 -34.94
N PHE A 1155 -13.52 -56.42 -33.63
CA PHE A 1155 -12.91 -55.30 -32.90
C PHE A 1155 -11.40 -55.48 -32.79
N VAL A 1156 -10.95 -56.69 -32.41
CA VAL A 1156 -9.52 -57.00 -32.27
C VAL A 1156 -8.78 -56.93 -33.61
N ALA A 1157 -9.43 -57.35 -34.71
CA ALA A 1157 -8.82 -57.33 -36.04
C ALA A 1157 -8.79 -55.94 -36.71
N ASN A 1158 -9.77 -55.05 -36.41
CA ASN A 1158 -9.92 -53.77 -37.12
C ASN A 1158 -9.54 -52.53 -36.29
N ALA A 1159 -9.45 -52.63 -34.96
CA ALA A 1159 -9.00 -51.51 -34.13
C ALA A 1159 -7.48 -51.35 -34.20
N LYS A 1160 -6.98 -50.12 -34.00
CA LYS A 1160 -5.54 -49.85 -33.95
C LYS A 1160 -4.89 -50.65 -32.80
N PRO A 1161 -3.66 -51.18 -32.95
CA PRO A 1161 -2.99 -52.00 -31.94
C PRO A 1161 -2.92 -51.34 -30.56
N GLU A 1162 -2.72 -50.02 -30.54
CA GLU A 1162 -2.65 -49.17 -29.35
C GLU A 1162 -3.96 -49.18 -28.53
N VAL A 1163 -5.10 -49.22 -29.23
CA VAL A 1163 -6.44 -49.22 -28.62
C VAL A 1163 -6.77 -50.60 -28.05
N VAL A 1164 -6.37 -51.67 -28.76
CA VAL A 1164 -6.51 -53.04 -28.26
C VAL A 1164 -5.62 -53.27 -27.04
N GLN A 1165 -4.39 -52.78 -27.07
CA GLN A 1165 -3.48 -52.87 -25.92
C GLN A 1165 -4.04 -52.10 -24.71
N LYS A 1166 -4.55 -50.88 -24.91
CA LYS A 1166 -5.17 -50.10 -23.84
C LYS A 1166 -6.38 -50.80 -23.19
N GLU A 1167 -7.19 -51.52 -23.97
CA GLU A 1167 -8.29 -52.31 -23.40
C GLU A 1167 -7.79 -53.59 -22.69
N ARG A 1168 -6.67 -54.21 -23.13
CA ARG A 1168 -6.01 -55.30 -22.40
C ARG A 1168 -5.40 -54.83 -21.06
N ASP A 1169 -4.77 -53.66 -21.05
CA ASP A 1169 -4.20 -53.08 -19.83
C ASP A 1169 -5.31 -52.74 -18.82
N LYS A 1170 -6.45 -52.23 -19.29
CA LYS A 1170 -7.65 -52.05 -18.46
C LYS A 1170 -8.17 -53.36 -17.91
N GLN A 1171 -8.19 -54.43 -18.71
CA GLN A 1171 -8.61 -55.75 -18.24
C GLN A 1171 -7.72 -56.24 -17.09
N ALA A 1172 -6.41 -56.08 -17.22
CA ALA A 1172 -5.45 -56.46 -16.20
C ALA A 1172 -5.61 -55.63 -14.90
N ASP A 1173 -5.76 -54.31 -15.01
CA ASP A 1173 -6.00 -53.42 -13.85
C ASP A 1173 -7.32 -53.75 -13.14
N TYR A 1174 -8.40 -53.97 -13.90
CA TYR A 1174 -9.70 -54.34 -13.32
C TYR A 1174 -9.67 -55.74 -12.70
N GLN A 1175 -8.91 -56.68 -13.27
CA GLN A 1175 -8.74 -58.02 -12.70
C GLN A 1175 -7.97 -57.94 -11.38
N ALA A 1176 -6.90 -57.15 -11.31
CA ALA A 1176 -6.16 -56.94 -10.07
C ALA A 1176 -7.04 -56.32 -8.96
N LYS A 1177 -7.88 -55.34 -9.30
CA LYS A 1177 -8.86 -54.73 -8.37
C LYS A 1177 -9.94 -55.72 -7.94
N TYR A 1178 -10.44 -56.54 -8.86
CA TYR A 1178 -11.40 -57.60 -8.57
C TYR A 1178 -10.80 -58.61 -7.59
N ASP A 1179 -9.62 -59.14 -7.89
CA ASP A 1179 -8.94 -60.14 -7.06
C ASP A 1179 -8.60 -59.59 -5.67
N ALA A 1180 -8.15 -58.34 -5.58
CA ALA A 1180 -7.93 -57.67 -4.30
C ALA A 1180 -9.23 -57.49 -3.51
N THR A 1181 -10.35 -57.19 -4.18
CA THR A 1181 -11.67 -57.09 -3.53
C THR A 1181 -12.14 -58.45 -3.04
N VAL A 1182 -11.94 -59.54 -3.80
CA VAL A 1182 -12.25 -60.92 -3.37
C VAL A 1182 -11.43 -61.31 -2.14
N ALA A 1183 -10.12 -61.08 -2.18
CA ALA A 1183 -9.23 -61.37 -1.05
C ALA A 1183 -9.67 -60.61 0.20
N ARG A 1184 -10.07 -59.34 0.05
CA ARG A 1184 -10.59 -58.53 1.15
C ARG A 1184 -11.92 -59.04 1.68
N ILE A 1185 -12.85 -59.48 0.83
CA ILE A 1185 -14.12 -60.10 1.24
C ILE A 1185 -13.85 -61.38 2.05
N ASP A 1186 -12.90 -62.20 1.61
CA ASP A 1186 -12.54 -63.45 2.31
C ASP A 1186 -11.86 -63.19 3.66
N GLU A 1187 -11.09 -62.11 3.80
CA GLU A 1187 -10.61 -61.61 5.09
C GLU A 1187 -11.75 -61.15 5.99
N MET A 1188 -12.70 -60.35 5.46
CA MET A 1188 -13.85 -59.84 6.23
C MET A 1188 -14.78 -60.97 6.70
N LYS A 1189 -15.00 -62.01 5.89
CA LYS A 1189 -15.79 -63.19 6.28
C LYS A 1189 -15.21 -63.96 7.46
N LYS A 1190 -13.88 -63.90 7.67
CA LYS A 1190 -13.23 -64.52 8.85
C LYS A 1190 -13.53 -63.78 10.15
N LEU A 1191 -14.01 -62.53 10.08
CA LEU A 1191 -14.39 -61.70 11.23
C LEU A 1191 -15.83 -61.93 11.72
N VAL A 1192 -16.69 -62.62 10.93
CA VAL A 1192 -18.11 -62.87 11.24
C VAL A 1192 -18.31 -64.19 12.02
N LYS A 1193 -17.53 -64.44 13.08
CA LYS A 1193 -17.64 -65.70 13.85
C LYS A 1193 -18.43 -65.56 15.13
#